data_AF-A0A950INZ0-F1
#
_entry.id   AF-A0A950INZ0-F1
#
_cell.length_a   1.000
_cell.length_b   1.000
_cell.length_c   1.000
_cell.angle_alpha   90.00
_cell.angle_beta   90.00
_cell.angle_gamma   90.00
#
_symmetry.space_group_name_H-M   'P 1'
#
loop_
_entity.id
_entity.type
_entity.pdbx_description
1 polymer ?
#
loop_
_entity_poly.entity_id
_entity_poly.type
_entity_poly.pdbx_seq_one_letter_code
_entity_poly.pdbx_strand_id
1 'polypeptide(L)'
;MLILLLPVRILHAQFAVESPDQAINGLPPDAQKVIARLGELSNLPSGEWRYHQGDIAHGESPALDDASWPLVKAPADASTAAVWYRQWVEVPKTLAGYDLTGARIWFQFRAEANGPMPEIIYFNGRRVALGDDLEPIVLFDNAKPGDRVLVAVKLLATVDVKRFRGSPMKIDFSEGRPNPEDERKEFISAAFLVPSLSTDVSADQATLLKAITAVDLGALDAANQQQFDGSLRQAQSTLEALRPMMQRATLHLTGNSHIDAAWLWPWTETVDVVKRTFSTALQLMNEYPNYTFTQSAAQYNEWMADKYPEINDQIKRRIKEGRWEIVGGMWVEPDLNMPDGESTARSLLIGKRWYQKEYGVDVRIGWNPDSFGYNWQLPQIYKKSGVDYFVTQKMTWNDTEKLPDYFKLFWWESPDGSKVLTYFPHDYANNNLDPVRLSADLAQARKLAPGMKEMMDLYGIGDHGGGPTRAILDEGDHWATGDKVVPKYQYGTAQSFFSAIEKQLAPSSPEWDYKSIAAGYRPPTPVAGQIAIPRWKSEMYFEYHRGVMTTQANHKRNMRESSEWVLNAEKFASLAWLDGKEYPSGELTEAWKKITFNQFHDLAAGSGIAVIYKEAQRDYDQVRRATEEISAASIKAVA
;
A
#
# COMPACT_ATOMS: atom_id res chain seq x y z
N MET A 1 -30.60 -8.99 -21.75
CA MET A 1 -29.61 -10.01 -21.35
C MET A 1 -29.00 -9.51 -20.05
N LEU A 2 -29.34 -10.16 -18.93
CA LEU A 2 -28.95 -9.76 -17.57
C LEU A 2 -27.41 -9.75 -17.50
N ILE A 3 -26.81 -8.59 -17.27
CA ILE A 3 -25.38 -8.46 -17.04
C ILE A 3 -25.13 -8.90 -15.59
N LEU A 4 -24.62 -10.13 -15.40
CA LEU A 4 -24.01 -10.51 -14.15
C LEU A 4 -22.74 -9.67 -13.98
N LEU A 5 -22.83 -8.61 -13.18
CA LEU A 5 -21.67 -7.99 -12.56
C LEU A 5 -21.13 -8.99 -11.55
N LEU A 6 -20.08 -9.72 -11.92
CA LEU A 6 -19.29 -10.49 -10.97
C LEU A 6 -18.65 -9.50 -9.98
N PRO A 7 -18.60 -9.85 -8.68
CA PRO A 7 -18.17 -8.94 -7.63
C PRO A 7 -16.69 -8.53 -7.84
N VAL A 8 -16.44 -7.22 -7.86
CA VAL A 8 -15.11 -6.69 -7.60
C VAL A 8 -14.87 -6.86 -6.10
N ARG A 9 -14.30 -8.01 -5.73
CA ARG A 9 -13.56 -8.07 -4.48
C ARG A 9 -12.40 -7.08 -4.65
N ILE A 10 -12.27 -6.10 -3.74
CA ILE A 10 -10.95 -5.56 -3.42
C ILE A 10 -10.21 -6.75 -2.78
N LEU A 11 -9.65 -7.59 -3.64
CA LEU A 11 -8.71 -8.62 -3.21
C LEU A 11 -7.50 -7.82 -2.73
N HIS A 12 -7.41 -7.66 -1.42
CA HIS A 12 -6.12 -7.42 -0.80
C HIS A 12 -5.18 -8.52 -1.30
N ALA A 13 -3.94 -8.15 -1.58
CA ALA A 13 -2.92 -9.10 -1.98
C ALA A 13 -3.00 -10.36 -1.10
N GLN A 14 -3.08 -11.54 -1.72
CA GLN A 14 -3.05 -12.81 -1.00
C GLN A 14 -1.63 -13.08 -0.49
N PHE A 15 -1.11 -12.22 0.38
CA PHE A 15 -0.08 -12.69 1.30
C PHE A 15 -0.77 -13.58 2.31
N ALA A 16 -0.49 -14.87 2.21
CA ALA A 16 -0.41 -15.65 3.43
C ALA A 16 0.87 -15.19 4.16
N VAL A 17 0.91 -13.96 4.70
CA VAL A 17 1.95 -13.55 5.66
C VAL A 17 2.04 -14.67 6.68
N GLU A 18 3.24 -15.05 7.06
CA GLU A 18 3.43 -15.85 8.26
C GLU A 18 2.64 -15.18 9.37
N SER A 19 1.46 -15.74 9.72
CA SER A 19 0.59 -15.07 10.68
C SER A 19 1.37 -14.91 11.98
N PRO A 20 1.06 -13.92 12.82
CA PRO A 20 1.67 -13.81 14.15
C PRO A 20 1.69 -15.17 14.88
N ASP A 21 0.69 -16.02 14.61
CA ASP A 21 0.59 -17.38 15.14
C ASP A 21 1.80 -18.27 14.81
N GLN A 22 2.49 -18.11 13.67
CA GLN A 22 3.64 -18.96 13.34
C GLN A 22 4.83 -18.72 14.27
N ALA A 23 5.19 -17.46 14.50
CA ALA A 23 6.23 -17.11 15.49
C ALA A 23 5.81 -17.55 16.89
N ILE A 24 4.54 -17.32 17.26
CA ILE A 24 3.99 -17.72 18.55
C ILE A 24 4.05 -19.25 18.72
N ASN A 25 3.63 -20.02 17.72
CA ASN A 25 3.62 -21.49 17.74
C ASN A 25 5.04 -22.08 17.86
N GLY A 26 6.08 -21.34 17.45
CA GLY A 26 7.47 -21.71 17.64
C GLY A 26 8.00 -21.53 19.08
N LEU A 27 7.25 -20.84 19.95
CA LEU A 27 7.61 -20.62 21.35
C LEU A 27 7.06 -21.74 22.26
N PRO A 28 7.63 -21.95 23.47
CA PRO A 28 7.08 -22.86 24.45
C PRO A 28 5.65 -22.48 24.89
N PRO A 29 4.81 -23.45 25.32
CA PRO A 29 3.40 -23.20 25.67
C PRO A 29 3.17 -22.08 26.70
N ASP A 30 4.04 -21.96 27.71
CA ASP A 30 3.91 -20.91 28.73
C ASP A 30 4.11 -19.50 28.14
N ALA A 31 5.04 -19.36 27.19
CA ALA A 31 5.29 -18.11 26.48
C ALA A 31 4.12 -17.77 25.54
N GLN A 32 3.57 -18.77 24.83
CA GLN A 32 2.38 -18.60 23.99
C GLN A 32 1.20 -18.06 24.81
N LYS A 33 0.99 -18.62 26.02
CA LYS A 33 -0.08 -18.21 26.92
C LYS A 33 0.07 -16.75 27.33
N VAL A 34 1.27 -16.27 27.66
CA VAL A 34 1.52 -14.86 27.98
C VAL A 34 1.16 -13.96 26.80
N ILE A 35 1.68 -14.26 25.61
CA ILE A 35 1.43 -13.46 24.40
C ILE A 35 -0.06 -13.39 24.07
N ALA A 36 -0.78 -14.51 24.21
CA ALA A 36 -2.23 -14.56 24.00
C ALA A 36 -2.97 -13.67 25.01
N ARG A 37 -2.65 -13.79 26.31
CA ARG A 37 -3.29 -12.99 27.37
C ARG A 37 -3.02 -11.49 27.25
N LEU A 38 -1.85 -11.07 26.77
CA LEU A 38 -1.58 -9.66 26.50
C LEU A 38 -2.43 -9.14 25.32
N GLY A 39 -2.63 -9.95 24.27
CA GLY A 39 -3.40 -9.55 23.09
C GLY A 39 -4.89 -9.38 23.36
N GLU A 40 -5.42 -10.06 24.39
CA GLU A 40 -6.80 -9.88 24.87
C GLU A 40 -7.04 -8.47 25.46
N LEU A 41 -5.98 -7.74 25.82
CA LEU A 41 -6.09 -6.42 26.45
C LEU A 41 -6.23 -5.28 25.42
N SER A 42 -5.91 -5.53 24.15
CA SER A 42 -5.72 -4.47 23.14
C SER A 42 -7.03 -3.98 22.51
N ASN A 43 -8.14 -4.69 22.75
CA ASN A 43 -9.45 -4.32 22.25
C ASN A 43 -10.56 -4.57 23.29
N LEU A 44 -11.52 -3.65 23.39
CA LEU A 44 -12.79 -3.98 24.02
C LEU A 44 -13.59 -4.97 23.15
N PRO A 45 -14.31 -5.91 23.76
CA PRO A 45 -15.13 -6.87 23.03
C PRO A 45 -16.26 -6.15 22.27
N SER A 46 -16.42 -6.45 20.98
CA SER A 46 -17.43 -5.82 20.11
C SER A 46 -18.88 -6.08 20.52
N GLY A 47 -19.13 -7.10 21.35
CA GLY A 47 -20.45 -7.42 21.90
C GLY A 47 -21.50 -7.83 20.86
N GLU A 48 -22.77 -7.78 21.28
CA GLU A 48 -23.94 -7.98 20.43
C GLU A 48 -24.63 -6.63 20.19
N TRP A 49 -25.13 -6.44 18.97
CA TRP A 49 -25.75 -5.19 18.54
C TRP A 49 -27.26 -5.36 18.38
N ARG A 50 -28.04 -4.38 18.83
CA ARG A 50 -29.46 -4.28 18.46
C ARG A 50 -29.55 -3.86 16.99
N TYR A 51 -30.32 -4.61 16.21
CA TYR A 51 -30.46 -4.40 14.77
C TYR A 51 -31.89 -4.06 14.39
N HIS A 52 -32.06 -3.04 13.55
CA HIS A 52 -33.35 -2.69 12.96
C HIS A 52 -33.25 -2.61 11.45
N GLN A 53 -34.13 -3.34 10.77
CA GLN A 53 -34.28 -3.26 9.33
C GLN A 53 -35.23 -2.13 8.95
N GLY A 54 -34.78 -1.25 8.06
CA GLY A 54 -35.53 -0.08 7.65
C GLY A 54 -35.12 1.17 8.42
N ASP A 55 -35.35 2.32 7.78
CA ASP A 55 -35.07 3.61 8.39
C ASP A 55 -36.15 4.00 9.40
N ILE A 56 -35.77 4.73 10.44
CA ILE A 56 -36.66 5.23 11.47
C ILE A 56 -36.28 6.66 11.86
N ALA A 57 -37.26 7.43 12.29
CA ALA A 57 -37.00 8.74 12.86
C ALA A 57 -36.29 8.59 14.21
N HIS A 58 -35.25 9.39 14.43
CA HIS A 58 -34.51 9.46 15.69
C HIS A 58 -33.90 8.13 16.16
N GLY A 59 -33.46 7.29 15.21
CA GLY A 59 -32.77 6.03 15.49
C GLY A 59 -31.50 6.18 16.31
N GLU A 60 -30.93 7.39 16.38
CA GLU A 60 -29.78 7.77 17.19
C GLU A 60 -30.10 8.07 18.66
N SER A 61 -31.38 8.33 18.98
CA SER A 61 -31.77 8.90 20.28
C SER A 61 -31.55 7.93 21.45
N PRO A 62 -30.92 8.37 22.56
CA PRO A 62 -30.83 7.58 23.78
C PRO A 62 -32.18 7.24 24.43
N ALA A 63 -33.24 7.98 24.09
CA ALA A 63 -34.59 7.75 24.63
C ALA A 63 -35.42 6.74 23.81
N LEU A 64 -34.90 6.27 22.66
CA LEU A 64 -35.57 5.26 21.85
C LEU A 64 -35.56 3.91 22.55
N ASP A 65 -36.73 3.29 22.68
CA ASP A 65 -36.86 1.90 23.13
C ASP A 65 -36.53 0.93 21.99
N ASP A 66 -35.36 0.29 22.11
CA ASP A 66 -34.85 -0.72 21.18
C ASP A 66 -34.90 -2.15 21.77
N ALA A 67 -35.60 -2.36 22.88
CA ALA A 67 -35.61 -3.66 23.58
C ALA A 67 -36.17 -4.80 22.70
N SER A 68 -37.09 -4.48 21.80
CA SER A 68 -37.70 -5.41 20.85
C SER A 68 -36.83 -5.71 19.63
N TRP A 69 -35.75 -4.96 19.41
CA TRP A 69 -34.88 -5.17 18.25
C TRP A 69 -34.08 -6.46 18.42
N PRO A 70 -33.98 -7.30 17.38
CA PRO A 70 -33.16 -8.49 17.42
C PRO A 70 -31.69 -8.14 17.71
N LEU A 71 -31.00 -9.04 18.42
CA LEU A 71 -29.56 -8.96 18.62
C LEU A 71 -28.85 -9.63 17.43
N VAL A 72 -27.74 -9.03 17.02
CA VAL A 72 -26.88 -9.55 15.96
C VAL A 72 -25.42 -9.47 16.39
N LYS A 73 -24.64 -10.49 16.02
CA LYS A 73 -23.20 -10.55 16.22
C LYS A 73 -22.50 -10.67 14.87
N ALA A 74 -21.35 -10.05 14.71
CA ALA A 74 -20.55 -10.21 13.51
C ALA A 74 -19.94 -11.64 13.42
N PRO A 75 -19.77 -12.20 12.21
CA PRO A 75 -20.22 -11.66 10.93
C PRO A 75 -21.73 -11.84 10.73
N ALA A 76 -22.40 -10.86 10.13
CA ALA A 76 -23.82 -10.95 9.80
C ALA A 76 -24.18 -10.15 8.54
N ASP A 77 -25.20 -10.61 7.82
CA ASP A 77 -25.72 -9.92 6.64
C ASP A 77 -26.89 -9.00 7.00
N ALA A 78 -27.03 -7.89 6.28
CA ALA A 78 -28.13 -6.95 6.38
C ALA A 78 -28.66 -6.55 5.00
N SER A 79 -29.94 -6.19 4.94
CA SER A 79 -30.62 -5.92 3.68
C SER A 79 -30.05 -4.72 2.91
N THR A 80 -30.41 -4.59 1.64
CA THR A 80 -30.10 -3.42 0.79
C THR A 80 -30.75 -2.13 1.29
N ALA A 81 -31.84 -2.20 2.07
CA ALA A 81 -32.46 -1.03 2.67
C ALA A 81 -31.55 -0.37 3.73
N ALA A 82 -31.89 0.85 4.15
CA ALA A 82 -31.24 1.45 5.30
C ALA A 82 -31.47 0.60 6.56
N VAL A 83 -30.46 0.49 7.40
CA VAL A 83 -30.50 -0.30 8.64
C VAL A 83 -29.84 0.44 9.79
N TRP A 84 -30.23 0.09 11.01
CA TRP A 84 -29.67 0.66 12.23
C TRP A 84 -29.04 -0.43 13.10
N TYR A 85 -27.87 -0.11 13.66
CA TYR A 85 -27.20 -0.87 14.71
C TYR A 85 -27.09 -0.01 15.96
N ARG A 86 -27.42 -0.54 17.13
CA ARG A 86 -27.32 0.15 18.42
C ARG A 86 -26.66 -0.72 19.48
N GLN A 87 -25.75 -0.14 20.26
CA GLN A 87 -25.15 -0.80 21.41
C GLN A 87 -24.75 0.23 22.46
N TRP A 88 -25.04 -0.07 23.72
CA TRP A 88 -24.42 0.63 24.84
C TRP A 88 -23.04 0.03 25.09
N VAL A 89 -22.00 0.83 24.86
CA VAL A 89 -20.63 0.45 25.21
C VAL A 89 -20.32 1.04 26.59
N GLU A 90 -19.84 0.18 27.49
CA GLU A 90 -19.46 0.55 28.85
C GLU A 90 -18.00 0.16 29.09
N VAL A 91 -17.23 1.06 29.71
CA VAL A 91 -15.88 0.76 30.17
C VAL A 91 -15.99 -0.19 31.37
N PRO A 92 -15.55 -1.45 31.26
CA PRO A 92 -15.68 -2.39 32.35
C PRO A 92 -14.78 -1.99 33.52
N LYS A 93 -15.08 -2.51 34.73
CA LYS A 93 -14.21 -2.31 35.90
C LYS A 93 -12.79 -2.79 35.64
N THR A 94 -12.65 -3.93 34.97
CA THR A 94 -11.39 -4.44 34.44
C THR A 94 -11.64 -5.14 33.10
N LEU A 95 -10.64 -5.17 32.23
CA LEU A 95 -10.60 -5.99 31.02
C LEU A 95 -9.66 -7.16 31.26
N ALA A 96 -10.20 -8.37 31.46
CA ALA A 96 -9.44 -9.57 31.80
C ALA A 96 -8.45 -9.38 32.97
N GLY A 97 -8.83 -8.55 33.96
CA GLY A 97 -8.00 -8.21 35.12
C GLY A 97 -7.23 -6.89 35.01
N TYR A 98 -7.14 -6.30 33.82
CA TYR A 98 -6.45 -5.03 33.59
C TYR A 98 -7.35 -3.80 33.84
N ASP A 99 -6.81 -2.79 34.51
CA ASP A 99 -7.45 -1.48 34.74
C ASP A 99 -7.29 -0.58 33.52
N LEU A 100 -8.40 -0.18 32.91
CA LEU A 100 -8.45 0.71 31.75
C LEU A 100 -8.46 2.20 32.10
N THR A 101 -8.35 2.56 33.39
CA THR A 101 -8.37 3.95 33.82
C THR A 101 -7.29 4.77 33.11
N GLY A 102 -7.70 5.85 32.45
CA GLY A 102 -6.78 6.72 31.71
C GLY A 102 -6.44 6.25 30.29
N ALA A 103 -6.96 5.11 29.84
CA ALA A 103 -6.79 4.67 28.46
C ALA A 103 -7.69 5.47 27.52
N ARG A 104 -7.23 5.62 26.27
CA ARG A 104 -8.07 6.07 25.16
C ARG A 104 -8.62 4.84 24.44
N ILE A 105 -9.91 4.84 24.14
CA ILE A 105 -10.59 3.74 23.46
C ILE A 105 -11.20 4.30 22.18
N TRP A 106 -10.78 3.73 21.06
CA TRP A 106 -11.27 4.06 19.74
C TRP A 106 -12.43 3.15 19.36
N PHE A 107 -13.26 3.62 18.46
CA PHE A 107 -14.37 2.88 17.87
C PHE A 107 -14.25 2.90 16.36
N GLN A 108 -14.35 1.73 15.74
CA GLN A 108 -14.54 1.61 14.31
C GLN A 108 -15.72 0.68 14.06
N PHE A 109 -16.56 1.01 13.10
CA PHE A 109 -17.58 0.11 12.59
C PHE A 109 -17.12 -0.46 11.26
N ARG A 110 -17.28 -1.77 11.04
CA ARG A 110 -16.88 -2.40 9.78
C ARG A 110 -18.09 -3.04 9.12
N ALA A 111 -18.50 -2.46 8.00
CA ALA A 111 -19.50 -3.05 7.12
C ALA A 111 -19.10 -2.86 5.65
N GLU A 112 -19.47 -3.81 4.81
CA GLU A 112 -19.13 -3.81 3.38
C GLU A 112 -20.36 -4.19 2.53
N ALA A 113 -20.45 -3.66 1.32
CA ALA A 113 -21.34 -4.11 0.24
C ALA A 113 -20.65 -3.81 -1.09
N ASN A 114 -21.25 -4.27 -2.19
CA ASN A 114 -20.83 -3.81 -3.50
C ASN A 114 -21.25 -2.34 -3.70
N GLY A 115 -20.28 -1.48 -4.04
CA GLY A 115 -20.48 -0.03 -4.21
C GLY A 115 -20.38 0.76 -2.90
N PRO A 116 -20.71 2.07 -2.93
CA PRO A 116 -20.63 2.94 -1.75
C PRO A 116 -21.47 2.40 -0.58
N MET A 117 -20.96 2.54 0.65
CA MET A 117 -21.60 2.15 1.90
C MET A 117 -21.61 3.33 2.88
N PRO A 118 -22.40 4.40 2.62
CA PRO A 118 -22.33 5.55 3.49
C PRO A 118 -22.90 5.19 4.84
N GLU A 119 -22.11 5.41 5.87
CA GLU A 119 -22.47 5.18 7.26
C GLU A 119 -22.53 6.49 8.04
N ILE A 120 -23.46 6.55 9.00
CA ILE A 120 -23.61 7.66 9.92
C ILE A 120 -23.45 7.14 11.33
N ILE A 121 -22.45 7.64 12.05
CA ILE A 121 -22.13 7.20 13.41
C ILE A 121 -22.57 8.28 14.40
N TYR A 122 -23.25 7.86 15.45
CA TYR A 122 -23.75 8.71 16.54
C TYR A 122 -23.27 8.20 17.89
N PHE A 123 -22.83 9.13 18.75
CA PHE A 123 -22.58 8.88 20.17
C PHE A 123 -23.56 9.69 21.00
N ASN A 124 -24.35 9.00 21.84
CA ASN A 124 -25.39 9.61 22.69
C ASN A 124 -26.34 10.55 21.90
N GLY A 125 -26.72 10.15 20.69
CA GLY A 125 -27.60 10.94 19.81
C GLY A 125 -26.92 12.05 19.01
N ARG A 126 -25.65 12.37 19.27
CA ARG A 126 -24.88 13.33 18.48
C ARG A 126 -24.16 12.63 17.34
N ARG A 127 -24.36 13.11 16.10
CA ARG A 127 -23.60 12.65 14.93
C ARG A 127 -22.11 13.00 15.10
N VAL A 128 -21.25 11.99 15.06
CA VAL A 128 -19.79 12.14 15.17
C VAL A 128 -19.06 11.94 13.85
N ALA A 129 -19.63 11.15 12.93
CA ALA A 129 -19.08 10.98 11.58
C ALA A 129 -20.17 10.64 10.55
N LEU A 130 -19.84 10.90 9.28
CA LEU A 130 -20.66 10.59 8.10
C LEU A 130 -19.72 10.39 6.91
N GLY A 131 -19.80 9.25 6.23
CA GLY A 131 -19.00 8.97 5.03
C GLY A 131 -18.92 7.49 4.72
N ASP A 132 -18.04 7.15 3.78
CA ASP A 132 -17.59 5.80 3.48
C ASP A 132 -16.19 5.59 4.11
N ASP A 133 -15.84 4.35 4.46
CA ASP A 133 -14.50 3.96 4.96
C ASP A 133 -13.93 4.88 6.05
N LEU A 134 -14.73 5.11 7.10
CA LEU A 134 -14.38 6.04 8.17
C LEU A 134 -13.16 5.58 8.99
N GLU A 135 -12.27 6.53 9.29
CA GLU A 135 -11.19 6.33 10.26
C GLU A 135 -11.75 6.02 11.67
N PRO A 136 -11.00 5.32 12.53
CA PRO A 136 -11.39 5.11 13.92
C PRO A 136 -11.69 6.43 14.65
N ILE A 137 -12.76 6.44 15.44
CA ILE A 137 -13.25 7.61 16.17
C ILE A 137 -13.02 7.41 17.67
N VAL A 138 -12.54 8.42 18.38
CA VAL A 138 -12.38 8.35 19.84
C VAL A 138 -13.75 8.16 20.52
N LEU A 139 -13.93 7.03 21.19
CA LEU A 139 -15.13 6.71 21.98
C LEU A 139 -14.97 7.18 23.43
N PHE A 140 -13.81 6.90 24.03
CA PHE A 140 -13.43 7.39 25.36
C PHE A 140 -12.00 7.94 25.28
N ASP A 141 -11.78 9.19 25.69
CA ASP A 141 -10.44 9.81 25.64
C ASP A 141 -9.63 9.60 26.94
N ASN A 142 -10.34 9.44 28.06
CA ASN A 142 -9.78 9.19 29.39
C ASN A 142 -10.75 8.26 30.12
N ALA A 143 -10.73 6.99 29.74
CA ALA A 143 -11.71 6.00 30.17
C ALA A 143 -11.70 5.84 31.70
N LYS A 144 -12.89 5.73 32.29
CA LYS A 144 -13.09 5.37 33.70
C LYS A 144 -14.09 4.22 33.81
N PRO A 145 -13.91 3.30 34.76
CA PRO A 145 -14.89 2.26 35.05
C PRO A 145 -16.32 2.81 35.16
N GLY A 146 -17.23 2.25 34.38
CA GLY A 146 -18.64 2.65 34.33
C GLY A 146 -18.96 3.82 33.39
N ASP A 147 -17.96 4.44 32.76
CA ASP A 147 -18.21 5.37 31.65
C ASP A 147 -18.98 4.63 30.55
N ARG A 148 -20.04 5.27 30.04
CA ARG A 148 -20.99 4.62 29.14
C ARG A 148 -21.42 5.53 28.01
N VAL A 149 -21.41 5.00 26.78
CA VAL A 149 -21.83 5.69 25.57
C VAL A 149 -22.78 4.80 24.77
N LEU A 150 -23.92 5.35 24.36
CA LEU A 150 -24.75 4.72 23.34
C LEU A 150 -24.12 5.01 21.98
N VAL A 151 -23.71 3.95 21.30
CA VAL A 151 -23.29 4.00 19.91
C VAL A 151 -24.47 3.58 19.03
N ALA A 152 -24.83 4.43 18.08
CA ALA A 152 -25.78 4.10 17.03
C ALA A 152 -25.12 4.29 15.67
N VAL A 153 -25.26 3.31 14.78
CA VAL A 153 -24.76 3.35 13.41
C VAL A 153 -25.92 3.17 12.46
N LYS A 154 -26.08 4.12 11.53
CA LYS A 154 -27.02 4.02 10.43
C LYS A 154 -26.26 3.72 9.15
N LEU A 155 -26.52 2.56 8.56
CA LEU A 155 -26.06 2.27 7.20
C LEU A 155 -27.15 2.71 6.23
N LEU A 156 -26.80 3.53 5.23
CA LEU A 156 -27.74 3.98 4.22
C LEU A 156 -28.13 2.84 3.25
N ALA A 157 -29.11 3.10 2.39
CA ALA A 157 -29.50 2.13 1.37
C ALA A 157 -28.33 1.88 0.39
N THR A 158 -28.13 0.62 0.01
CA THR A 158 -27.05 0.15 -0.87
C THR A 158 -27.63 -0.60 -2.05
N VAL A 159 -26.82 -0.77 -3.10
CA VAL A 159 -27.20 -1.54 -4.30
C VAL A 159 -27.13 -3.06 -4.08
N ASP A 160 -26.40 -3.51 -3.05
CA ASP A 160 -26.24 -4.92 -2.70
C ASP A 160 -26.36 -5.16 -1.18
N VAL A 161 -26.51 -6.43 -0.80
CA VAL A 161 -26.56 -6.90 0.60
C VAL A 161 -25.33 -6.42 1.34
N LYS A 162 -25.56 -5.89 2.54
CA LYS A 162 -24.51 -5.40 3.44
C LYS A 162 -24.00 -6.54 4.30
N ARG A 163 -22.72 -6.51 4.66
CA ARG A 163 -22.11 -7.48 5.55
C ARG A 163 -21.43 -6.76 6.70
N PHE A 164 -21.99 -6.91 7.89
CA PHE A 164 -21.40 -6.44 9.13
C PHE A 164 -20.24 -7.36 9.53
N ARG A 165 -19.04 -6.79 9.66
CA ARG A 165 -17.79 -7.48 9.99
C ARG A 165 -17.34 -7.29 11.43
N GLY A 166 -18.04 -6.44 12.18
CA GLY A 166 -17.77 -6.20 13.60
C GLY A 166 -17.48 -4.74 13.88
N SER A 167 -17.19 -4.46 15.15
CA SER A 167 -16.92 -3.12 15.63
C SER A 167 -15.69 -3.13 16.53
N PRO A 168 -14.47 -3.21 15.96
CA PRO A 168 -13.26 -3.24 16.77
C PRO A 168 -13.17 -1.95 17.59
N MET A 169 -12.79 -2.11 18.85
CA MET A 169 -12.63 -1.01 19.79
C MET A 169 -11.22 -1.03 20.35
N LYS A 170 -10.29 -0.47 19.58
CA LYS A 170 -8.86 -0.45 19.90
C LYS A 170 -8.60 0.37 21.17
N ILE A 171 -7.73 -0.15 22.03
CA ILE A 171 -7.30 0.53 23.26
C ILE A 171 -5.89 1.08 23.05
N ASP A 172 -5.73 2.38 23.23
CA ASP A 172 -4.44 3.03 23.44
C ASP A 172 -4.25 3.20 24.95
N PHE A 173 -3.25 2.51 25.50
CA PHE A 173 -2.99 2.47 26.94
C PHE A 173 -2.49 3.81 27.48
N SER A 174 -2.69 4.06 28.77
CA SER A 174 -2.28 5.32 29.41
C SER A 174 -0.76 5.51 29.39
N GLU A 175 -0.30 6.69 28.98
CA GLU A 175 1.14 7.05 28.88
C GLU A 175 1.93 6.90 30.19
N GLY A 176 1.26 6.90 31.36
CA GLY A 176 1.91 6.75 32.66
C GLY A 176 2.23 5.30 33.07
N ARG A 177 1.88 4.32 32.24
CA ARG A 177 1.93 2.89 32.56
C ARG A 177 2.62 2.11 31.43
N PRO A 178 3.25 0.95 31.72
CA PRO A 178 3.78 0.10 30.67
C PRO A 178 2.64 -0.36 29.75
N ASN A 179 2.91 -0.38 28.44
CA ASN A 179 1.94 -0.73 27.42
C ASN A 179 2.03 -2.24 27.12
N PRO A 180 1.02 -3.06 27.53
CA PRO A 180 1.06 -4.50 27.33
C PRO A 180 1.02 -4.91 25.85
N GLU A 181 0.41 -4.11 24.96
CA GLU A 181 0.40 -4.39 23.52
C GLU A 181 1.76 -4.08 22.89
N ASP A 182 2.46 -3.05 23.36
CA ASP A 182 3.82 -2.78 22.89
C ASP A 182 4.75 -3.96 23.22
N GLU A 183 4.77 -4.38 24.49
CA GLU A 183 5.59 -5.50 24.94
C GLU A 183 5.26 -6.78 24.18
N ARG A 184 3.96 -7.05 23.97
CA ARG A 184 3.52 -8.17 23.15
C ARG A 184 4.08 -8.12 21.74
N LYS A 185 3.98 -6.96 21.07
CA LYS A 185 4.46 -6.78 19.70
C LYS A 185 5.99 -6.89 19.62
N GLU A 186 6.72 -6.39 20.61
CA GLU A 186 8.17 -6.55 20.73
C GLU A 186 8.56 -8.03 20.90
N PHE A 187 7.86 -8.79 21.74
CA PHE A 187 8.09 -10.23 21.90
C PHE A 187 7.90 -11.00 20.60
N ILE A 188 6.80 -10.75 19.88
CA ILE A 188 6.51 -11.42 18.61
C ILE A 188 7.53 -11.01 17.54
N SER A 189 7.89 -9.73 17.47
CA SER A 189 8.92 -9.23 16.54
C SER A 189 10.27 -9.88 16.79
N ALA A 190 10.68 -10.00 18.05
CA ALA A 190 11.89 -10.72 18.44
C ALA A 190 11.78 -12.23 18.12
N ALA A 191 10.62 -12.85 18.32
CA ALA A 191 10.42 -14.27 17.98
C ALA A 191 10.62 -14.55 16.48
N PHE A 192 10.22 -13.63 15.60
CA PHE A 192 10.50 -13.72 14.15
C PHE A 192 11.99 -13.52 13.82
N LEU A 193 12.65 -12.56 14.46
CA LEU A 193 13.97 -12.10 14.04
C LEU A 193 15.13 -12.79 14.76
N VAL A 194 14.98 -13.27 15.99
CA VAL A 194 16.05 -13.99 16.71
C VAL A 194 16.58 -15.17 15.88
N PRO A 195 15.75 -16.08 15.32
CA PRO A 195 16.24 -17.22 14.54
C PRO A 195 16.93 -16.82 13.24
N SER A 196 16.62 -15.64 12.70
CA SER A 196 17.07 -15.22 11.37
C SER A 196 18.19 -14.18 11.40
N LEU A 197 18.31 -13.38 12.46
CA LEU A 197 19.20 -12.21 12.56
C LEU A 197 20.28 -12.37 13.63
N SER A 198 20.04 -13.18 14.66
CA SER A 198 20.98 -13.36 15.76
C SER A 198 22.26 -14.09 15.32
N THR A 199 23.36 -13.72 15.96
CA THR A 199 24.66 -14.41 15.87
C THR A 199 24.85 -15.46 16.97
N ASP A 200 24.01 -15.44 18.01
CA ASP A 200 23.96 -16.42 19.11
C ASP A 200 22.47 -16.70 19.42
N VAL A 201 21.84 -17.47 18.54
CA VAL A 201 20.40 -17.75 18.57
C VAL A 201 20.00 -18.35 19.92
N SER A 202 20.81 -19.24 20.48
CA SER A 202 20.51 -19.91 21.76
C SER A 202 20.46 -18.91 22.93
N ALA A 203 21.43 -18.00 23.03
CA ALA A 203 21.47 -17.01 24.11
C ALA A 203 20.36 -15.96 23.96
N ASP A 204 20.13 -15.47 22.74
CA ASP A 204 19.09 -14.46 22.47
C ASP A 204 17.69 -15.05 22.64
N GLN A 205 17.48 -16.30 22.25
CA GLN A 205 16.20 -17.00 22.47
C GLN A 205 15.96 -17.26 23.96
N ALA A 206 16.98 -17.63 24.74
CA ALA A 206 16.84 -17.76 26.19
C ALA A 206 16.48 -16.42 26.86
N THR A 207 17.04 -15.31 26.36
CA THR A 207 16.72 -13.96 26.83
C THR A 207 15.27 -13.59 26.50
N LEU A 208 14.81 -13.84 25.27
CA LEU A 208 13.42 -13.63 24.87
C LEU A 208 12.45 -14.42 25.76
N LEU A 209 12.71 -15.71 25.98
CA LEU A 209 11.85 -16.56 26.81
C LEU A 209 11.81 -16.09 28.27
N LYS A 210 12.94 -15.63 28.81
CA LYS A 210 13.02 -15.04 30.14
C LYS A 210 12.21 -13.76 30.23
N ALA A 211 12.25 -12.90 29.22
CA ALA A 211 11.45 -11.68 29.17
C ALA A 211 9.95 -12.00 29.15
N ILE A 212 9.50 -12.90 28.26
CA ILE A 212 8.09 -13.28 28.14
C ILE A 212 7.57 -13.88 29.46
N THR A 213 8.32 -14.81 30.06
CA THR A 213 7.89 -15.50 31.28
C THR A 213 8.01 -14.66 32.56
N ALA A 214 8.60 -13.45 32.47
CA ALA A 214 8.59 -12.49 33.57
C ALA A 214 7.24 -11.77 33.75
N VAL A 215 6.37 -11.81 32.74
CA VAL A 215 5.01 -11.22 32.82
C VAL A 215 4.16 -12.02 33.80
N ASP A 216 3.67 -11.35 34.85
CA ASP A 216 2.93 -11.99 35.94
C ASP A 216 1.43 -12.04 35.64
N LEU A 217 1.02 -13.08 34.91
CA LEU A 217 -0.40 -13.34 34.64
C LEU A 217 -1.21 -13.60 35.93
N GLY A 218 -0.58 -14.05 37.01
CA GLY A 218 -1.24 -14.23 38.30
C GLY A 218 -1.65 -12.90 38.92
N ALA A 219 -0.79 -11.88 38.83
CA ALA A 219 -1.12 -10.52 39.22
C ALA A 219 -2.25 -9.93 38.36
N LEU A 220 -2.23 -10.18 37.05
CA LEU A 220 -3.32 -9.78 36.14
C LEU A 220 -4.65 -10.43 36.55
N ASP A 221 -4.67 -11.75 36.71
CA ASP A 221 -5.88 -12.51 37.09
C ASP A 221 -6.42 -12.09 38.46
N ALA A 222 -5.55 -11.66 39.38
CA ALA A 222 -5.91 -11.10 40.68
C ALA A 222 -6.32 -9.61 40.65
N ALA A 223 -6.34 -8.98 39.47
CA ALA A 223 -6.55 -7.54 39.29
C ALA A 223 -5.60 -6.66 40.13
N ASN A 224 -4.37 -7.13 40.37
CA ASN A 224 -3.32 -6.39 41.07
C ASN A 224 -2.49 -5.58 40.07
N GLN A 225 -3.00 -4.39 39.72
CA GLN A 225 -2.41 -3.59 38.64
C GLN A 225 -0.96 -3.16 38.90
N GLN A 226 -0.63 -2.79 40.14
CA GLN A 226 0.72 -2.33 40.49
C GLN A 226 1.75 -3.44 40.29
N GLN A 227 1.42 -4.68 40.69
CA GLN A 227 2.30 -5.83 40.52
C GLN A 227 2.41 -6.23 39.05
N PHE A 228 1.29 -6.22 38.30
CA PHE A 228 1.31 -6.50 36.87
C PHE A 228 2.18 -5.48 36.10
N ASP A 229 1.98 -4.18 36.33
CA ASP A 229 2.80 -3.13 35.72
C ASP A 229 4.29 -3.24 36.13
N GLY A 230 4.58 -3.75 37.34
CA GLY A 230 5.94 -4.08 37.77
C GLY A 230 6.55 -5.23 36.96
N SER A 231 5.76 -6.25 36.67
CA SER A 231 6.18 -7.42 35.88
C SER A 231 6.44 -7.06 34.41
N LEU A 232 5.60 -6.21 33.81
CA LEU A 232 5.78 -5.66 32.46
C LEU A 232 7.10 -4.89 32.34
N ARG A 233 7.39 -3.98 33.28
CA ARG A 233 8.70 -3.27 33.35
C ARG A 233 9.90 -4.22 33.48
N GLN A 234 9.77 -5.29 34.28
CA GLN A 234 10.83 -6.28 34.42
C GLN A 234 11.03 -7.10 33.14
N ALA A 235 9.95 -7.44 32.45
CA ALA A 235 9.99 -8.09 31.15
C ALA A 235 10.69 -7.21 30.12
N GLN A 236 10.29 -5.93 30.01
CA GLN A 236 10.92 -4.98 29.10
C GLN A 236 12.41 -4.76 29.40
N SER A 237 12.79 -4.61 30.67
CA SER A 237 14.21 -4.49 31.06
C SER A 237 15.04 -5.73 30.68
N THR A 238 14.42 -6.91 30.64
CA THR A 238 15.08 -8.15 30.20
C THR A 238 15.18 -8.18 28.68
N LEU A 239 14.10 -7.79 27.99
CA LEU A 239 14.02 -7.76 26.53
C LEU A 239 15.02 -6.77 25.91
N GLU A 240 15.28 -5.65 26.59
CA GLU A 240 16.21 -4.58 26.17
C GLU A 240 17.61 -5.10 25.80
N ALA A 241 18.05 -6.22 26.37
CA ALA A 241 19.30 -6.88 26.00
C ALA A 241 19.34 -7.32 24.52
N LEU A 242 18.18 -7.54 23.89
CA LEU A 242 18.05 -7.89 22.47
C LEU A 242 18.07 -6.67 21.55
N ARG A 243 17.90 -5.43 22.07
CA ARG A 243 17.82 -4.22 21.23
C ARG A 243 19.02 -4.07 20.28
N PRO A 244 20.29 -4.26 20.70
CA PRO A 244 21.43 -4.18 19.79
C PRO A 244 21.40 -5.21 18.66
N MET A 245 20.75 -6.36 18.86
CA MET A 245 20.56 -7.38 17.82
C MET A 245 19.44 -6.96 16.87
N MET A 246 18.29 -6.55 17.41
CA MET A 246 17.12 -6.10 16.63
C MET A 246 17.46 -4.89 15.74
N GLN A 247 18.21 -3.92 16.27
CA GLN A 247 18.63 -2.70 15.56
C GLN A 247 19.72 -2.94 14.49
N ARG A 248 20.20 -4.18 14.31
CA ARG A 248 21.01 -4.54 13.12
C ARG A 248 20.16 -4.56 11.85
N ALA A 249 18.84 -4.67 11.98
CA ALA A 249 17.89 -4.56 10.89
C ALA A 249 17.33 -3.15 10.79
N THR A 250 17.05 -2.69 9.57
CA THR A 250 16.42 -1.38 9.29
C THR A 250 15.21 -1.56 8.38
N LEU A 251 14.10 -0.94 8.76
CA LEU A 251 12.85 -0.83 8.03
C LEU A 251 12.79 0.59 7.43
N HIS A 252 12.95 0.67 6.11
CA HIS A 252 12.86 1.91 5.35
C HIS A 252 11.40 2.20 5.05
N LEU A 253 10.87 3.27 5.62
CA LEU A 253 9.46 3.64 5.51
C LEU A 253 9.31 4.62 4.35
N THR A 254 8.72 4.18 3.25
CA THR A 254 8.49 4.99 2.06
C THR A 254 7.00 5.29 1.92
N GLY A 255 6.59 6.51 2.28
CA GLY A 255 5.20 6.93 2.16
C GLY A 255 4.81 7.08 0.70
N ASN A 256 3.66 6.57 0.29
CA ASN A 256 3.21 6.62 -1.10
C ASN A 256 1.69 6.70 -1.21
N SER A 257 1.19 7.00 -2.40
CA SER A 257 -0.23 6.86 -2.71
C SER A 257 -0.39 6.43 -4.17
N HIS A 258 -0.91 5.22 -4.34
CA HIS A 258 -1.38 4.76 -5.65
C HIS A 258 -2.71 5.45 -5.97
N ILE A 259 -2.82 5.94 -7.21
CA ILE A 259 -3.99 6.68 -7.69
C ILE A 259 -4.24 6.24 -9.12
N ASP A 260 -5.41 5.70 -9.41
CA ASP A 260 -5.76 5.32 -10.78
C ASP A 260 -6.11 6.53 -11.62
N ALA A 261 -5.47 6.63 -12.80
CA ALA A 261 -5.68 7.76 -13.71
C ALA A 261 -7.13 7.82 -14.20
N ALA A 262 -7.73 6.65 -14.43
CA ALA A 262 -9.14 6.46 -14.75
C ALA A 262 -9.49 4.96 -14.61
N TRP A 263 -10.47 4.65 -13.76
CA TRP A 263 -10.92 3.27 -13.52
C TRP A 263 -12.45 3.19 -13.33
N LEU A 264 -12.92 3.35 -12.09
CA LEU A 264 -14.35 3.44 -11.76
C LEU A 264 -14.87 4.88 -11.75
N TRP A 265 -13.99 5.83 -12.05
CA TRP A 265 -14.23 7.26 -12.16
C TRP A 265 -13.53 7.83 -13.41
N PRO A 266 -14.01 8.95 -13.97
CA PRO A 266 -13.34 9.64 -15.06
C PRO A 266 -12.06 10.33 -14.58
N TRP A 267 -11.12 10.59 -15.49
CA TRP A 267 -9.86 11.27 -15.16
C TRP A 267 -10.05 12.67 -14.57
N THR A 268 -11.17 13.31 -14.89
CA THR A 268 -11.54 14.63 -14.35
C THR A 268 -11.75 14.59 -12.84
N GLU A 269 -12.30 13.50 -12.31
CA GLU A 269 -12.39 13.26 -10.87
C GLU A 269 -11.00 13.01 -10.27
N THR A 270 -10.14 12.27 -10.98
CA THR A 270 -8.77 11.99 -10.55
C THR A 270 -7.96 13.26 -10.32
N VAL A 271 -8.21 14.35 -11.07
CA VAL A 271 -7.57 15.65 -10.82
C VAL A 271 -7.85 16.15 -9.40
N ASP A 272 -9.07 16.01 -8.91
CA ASP A 272 -9.46 16.42 -7.55
C ASP A 272 -8.92 15.46 -6.49
N VAL A 273 -8.82 14.17 -6.81
CA VAL A 273 -8.17 13.15 -5.97
C VAL A 273 -6.70 13.47 -5.79
N VAL A 274 -5.96 13.70 -6.88
CA VAL A 274 -4.54 14.08 -6.85
C VAL A 274 -4.35 15.35 -6.02
N LYS A 275 -5.19 16.38 -6.27
CA LYS A 275 -5.14 17.63 -5.50
C LYS A 275 -5.30 17.38 -4.00
N ARG A 276 -6.32 16.61 -3.60
CA ARG A 276 -6.58 16.29 -2.18
C ARG A 276 -5.43 15.51 -1.57
N THR A 277 -5.01 14.42 -2.21
CA THR A 277 -3.92 13.56 -1.73
C THR A 277 -2.62 14.34 -1.57
N PHE A 278 -2.25 15.16 -2.56
CA PHE A 278 -1.01 15.94 -2.51
C PHE A 278 -1.10 17.05 -1.46
N SER A 279 -2.27 17.68 -1.30
CA SER A 279 -2.48 18.68 -0.24
C SER A 279 -2.34 18.06 1.16
N THR A 280 -2.91 16.87 1.37
CA THR A 280 -2.77 16.13 2.64
C THR A 280 -1.32 15.75 2.90
N ALA A 281 -0.62 15.18 1.92
CA ALA A 281 0.79 14.82 2.07
C ALA A 281 1.66 16.05 2.41
N LEU A 282 1.46 17.17 1.71
CA LEU A 282 2.15 18.43 2.00
C LEU A 282 1.84 18.98 3.40
N GLN A 283 0.58 18.87 3.85
CA GLN A 283 0.18 19.26 5.20
C GLN A 283 0.87 18.39 6.24
N LEU A 284 0.85 17.06 6.08
CA LEU A 284 1.52 16.13 6.99
C LEU A 284 3.03 16.39 7.06
N MET A 285 3.67 16.83 5.97
CA MET A 285 5.07 17.23 6.01
C MET A 285 5.35 18.45 6.91
N ASN A 286 4.36 19.29 7.22
CA ASN A 286 4.50 20.37 8.21
C ASN A 286 4.43 19.84 9.65
N GLU A 287 3.65 18.77 9.87
CA GLU A 287 3.39 18.19 11.19
C GLU A 287 4.48 17.16 11.58
N TYR A 288 4.97 16.37 10.62
CA TYR A 288 5.92 15.29 10.81
C TYR A 288 7.24 15.61 10.07
N PRO A 289 8.32 16.03 10.74
CA PRO A 289 9.53 16.52 10.07
C PRO A 289 10.32 15.46 9.29
N ASN A 290 10.23 14.19 9.71
CA ASN A 290 10.98 13.09 9.10
C ASN A 290 10.21 12.40 7.96
N TYR A 291 8.92 12.69 7.80
CA TYR A 291 8.06 12.08 6.80
C TYR A 291 8.53 12.36 5.36
N THR A 292 8.55 11.30 4.55
CA THR A 292 8.86 11.30 3.12
C THR A 292 7.67 10.77 2.31
N PHE A 293 7.43 11.33 1.12
CA PHE A 293 6.37 10.92 0.22
C PHE A 293 6.89 10.69 -1.20
N THR A 294 6.44 9.62 -1.84
CA THR A 294 6.88 9.18 -3.16
C THR A 294 5.70 9.14 -4.14
N GLN A 295 5.90 9.66 -5.35
CA GLN A 295 4.90 9.63 -6.42
C GLN A 295 5.51 9.41 -7.81
N SER A 296 4.81 8.63 -8.64
CA SER A 296 5.22 8.12 -9.96
C SER A 296 4.81 8.96 -11.20
N ALA A 297 3.52 9.27 -11.38
CA ALA A 297 2.94 9.67 -12.67
C ALA A 297 3.19 11.15 -13.00
N ALA A 298 3.84 11.40 -14.13
CA ALA A 298 4.16 12.77 -14.56
C ALA A 298 2.90 13.59 -14.87
N GLN A 299 1.86 12.96 -15.44
CA GLN A 299 0.58 13.62 -15.73
C GLN A 299 -0.06 14.25 -14.49
N TYR A 300 0.08 13.63 -13.32
CA TYR A 300 -0.51 14.12 -12.07
C TYR A 300 0.16 15.42 -11.64
N ASN A 301 1.48 15.46 -11.78
CA ASN A 301 2.28 16.63 -11.51
C ASN A 301 2.03 17.75 -12.54
N GLU A 302 1.81 17.41 -13.82
CA GLU A 302 1.38 18.37 -14.84
C GLU A 302 0.04 19.00 -14.48
N TRP A 303 -0.96 18.21 -14.06
CA TRP A 303 -2.23 18.76 -13.60
C TRP A 303 -2.07 19.71 -12.43
N MET A 304 -1.18 19.42 -11.48
CA MET A 304 -0.91 20.31 -10.36
C MET A 304 -0.20 21.59 -10.80
N ALA A 305 0.80 21.49 -11.68
CA ALA A 305 1.49 22.66 -12.23
C ALA A 305 0.52 23.60 -12.97
N ASP A 306 -0.37 23.04 -13.79
CA ASP A 306 -1.29 23.81 -14.63
C ASP A 306 -2.49 24.36 -13.85
N LYS A 307 -3.10 23.55 -12.97
CA LYS A 307 -4.37 23.89 -12.31
C LYS A 307 -4.20 24.43 -10.89
N TYR A 308 -3.11 24.06 -10.20
CA TYR A 308 -2.87 24.35 -8.80
C TYR A 308 -1.40 24.74 -8.52
N PRO A 309 -0.89 25.83 -9.14
CA PRO A 309 0.52 26.17 -9.12
C PRO A 309 1.13 26.34 -7.71
N GLU A 310 0.32 26.77 -6.72
CA GLU A 310 0.78 26.86 -5.33
C GLU A 310 1.09 25.49 -4.69
N ILE A 311 0.37 24.44 -5.08
CA ILE A 311 0.65 23.06 -4.69
C ILE A 311 1.95 22.61 -5.37
N ASN A 312 2.10 22.89 -6.66
CA ASN A 312 3.32 22.57 -7.42
C ASN A 312 4.57 23.26 -6.83
N ASP A 313 4.47 24.52 -6.42
CA ASP A 313 5.57 25.24 -5.77
C ASP A 313 5.94 24.64 -4.40
N GLN A 314 4.95 24.16 -3.64
CA GLN A 314 5.21 23.39 -2.43
C GLN A 314 5.93 22.07 -2.74
N ILE A 315 5.48 21.32 -3.75
CA ILE A 315 6.14 20.09 -4.20
C ILE A 315 7.60 20.37 -4.57
N LYS A 316 7.87 21.40 -5.38
CA LYS A 316 9.24 21.83 -5.73
C LYS A 316 10.11 22.09 -4.50
N ARG A 317 9.56 22.72 -3.46
CA ARG A 317 10.29 22.94 -2.19
C ARG A 317 10.58 21.61 -1.49
N ARG A 318 9.60 20.73 -1.37
CA ARG A 318 9.76 19.41 -0.72
C ARG A 318 10.69 18.47 -1.48
N ILE A 319 10.74 18.57 -2.81
CA ILE A 319 11.73 17.86 -3.64
C ILE A 319 13.15 18.33 -3.29
N LYS A 320 13.38 19.65 -3.22
CA LYS A 320 14.69 20.22 -2.83
C LYS A 320 15.11 19.85 -1.41
N GLU A 321 14.15 19.69 -0.50
CA GLU A 321 14.36 19.21 0.87
C GLU A 321 14.67 17.70 0.92
N GLY A 322 14.45 16.95 -0.16
CA GLY A 322 14.60 15.49 -0.19
C GLY A 322 13.44 14.73 0.47
N ARG A 323 12.29 15.39 0.66
CA ARG A 323 11.12 14.85 1.35
C ARG A 323 9.98 14.45 0.42
N TRP A 324 9.98 14.96 -0.80
CA TRP A 324 9.10 14.52 -1.88
C TRP A 324 9.93 13.86 -2.98
N GLU A 325 9.72 12.56 -3.18
CA GLU A 325 10.44 11.76 -4.16
C GLU A 325 9.61 11.59 -5.44
N ILE A 326 10.28 11.77 -6.58
CA ILE A 326 9.72 11.48 -7.90
C ILE A 326 10.29 10.15 -8.37
N VAL A 327 9.40 9.19 -8.65
CA VAL A 327 9.70 7.86 -9.20
C VAL A 327 8.90 7.62 -10.48
N GLY A 328 8.93 6.41 -11.03
CA GLY A 328 8.18 6.05 -12.25
C GLY A 328 8.87 6.51 -13.52
N GLY A 329 8.87 7.84 -13.73
CA GLY A 329 9.46 8.48 -14.92
C GLY A 329 8.62 8.33 -16.19
N MET A 330 7.51 7.60 -16.12
CA MET A 330 6.54 7.46 -17.22
C MET A 330 5.45 8.53 -17.15
N TRP A 331 4.68 8.67 -18.23
CA TRP A 331 3.60 9.67 -18.30
C TRP A 331 2.48 9.40 -17.28
N VAL A 332 2.07 8.14 -17.21
CA VAL A 332 1.19 7.53 -16.20
C VAL A 332 1.84 6.21 -15.77
N GLU A 333 1.17 5.39 -14.95
CA GLU A 333 1.56 3.99 -14.71
C GLU A 333 0.87 3.07 -15.75
N PRO A 334 1.51 2.75 -16.89
CA PRO A 334 0.84 2.03 -17.97
C PRO A 334 0.72 0.53 -17.72
N ASP A 335 -0.07 -0.13 -18.56
CA ASP A 335 0.10 -1.57 -18.79
C ASP A 335 1.46 -1.82 -19.46
N LEU A 336 2.18 -2.84 -19.00
CA LEU A 336 3.54 -3.14 -19.47
C LEU A 336 3.61 -4.45 -20.29
N ASN A 337 2.49 -4.86 -20.91
CA ASN A 337 2.43 -5.97 -21.84
C ASN A 337 1.97 -5.56 -23.24
N MET A 338 0.90 -4.77 -23.33
CA MET A 338 0.18 -4.49 -24.58
C MET A 338 0.70 -3.30 -25.38
N PRO A 339 1.14 -2.18 -24.78
CA PRO A 339 1.79 -1.12 -25.53
C PRO A 339 3.01 -1.64 -26.28
N ASP A 340 3.23 -1.13 -27.49
CA ASP A 340 4.44 -1.47 -28.23
C ASP A 340 5.70 -0.86 -27.59
N GLY A 341 6.88 -1.33 -28.00
CA GLY A 341 8.15 -0.89 -27.42
C GLY A 341 8.43 0.61 -27.61
N GLU A 342 7.98 1.19 -28.71
CA GLU A 342 8.16 2.63 -28.97
C GLU A 342 7.22 3.45 -28.10
N SER A 343 5.96 3.04 -27.95
CA SER A 343 5.03 3.64 -26.98
C SER A 343 5.58 3.63 -25.55
N THR A 344 6.19 2.51 -25.13
CA THR A 344 6.84 2.39 -23.81
C THR A 344 8.01 3.35 -23.67
N ALA A 345 8.87 3.44 -24.69
CA ALA A 345 10.00 4.38 -24.72
C ALA A 345 9.52 5.84 -24.72
N ARG A 346 8.42 6.14 -25.41
CA ARG A 346 7.81 7.48 -25.44
C ARG A 346 7.21 7.88 -24.12
N SER A 347 6.56 6.96 -23.41
CA SER A 347 6.05 7.23 -22.06
C SER A 347 7.17 7.66 -21.12
N LEU A 348 8.30 6.94 -21.12
CA LEU A 348 9.51 7.31 -20.37
C LEU A 348 10.09 8.65 -20.83
N LEU A 349 10.23 8.85 -22.14
CA LEU A 349 10.80 10.06 -22.70
C LEU A 349 10.01 11.30 -22.29
N ILE A 350 8.69 11.23 -22.39
CA ILE A 350 7.79 12.34 -22.07
C ILE A 350 7.78 12.60 -20.58
N GLY A 351 7.58 11.57 -19.75
CA GLY A 351 7.55 11.72 -18.29
C GLY A 351 8.87 12.25 -17.73
N LYS A 352 10.00 11.63 -18.10
CA LYS A 352 11.33 12.07 -17.65
C LYS A 352 11.68 13.48 -18.13
N ARG A 353 11.35 13.85 -19.38
CA ARG A 353 11.59 15.22 -19.86
C ARG A 353 10.75 16.24 -19.09
N TRP A 354 9.50 15.90 -18.78
CA TRP A 354 8.64 16.76 -17.98
C TRP A 354 9.24 16.99 -16.59
N TYR A 355 9.63 15.92 -15.88
CA TYR A 355 10.28 16.04 -14.56
C TYR A 355 11.62 16.77 -14.60
N GLN A 356 12.44 16.52 -15.61
CA GLN A 356 13.71 17.23 -15.77
C GLN A 356 13.50 18.73 -16.02
N LYS A 357 12.49 19.10 -16.82
CA LYS A 357 12.16 20.50 -17.11
C LYS A 357 11.58 21.22 -15.89
N GLU A 358 10.59 20.60 -15.24
CA GLU A 358 9.81 21.26 -14.19
C GLU A 358 10.51 21.23 -12.82
N TYR A 359 11.17 20.12 -12.50
CA TYR A 359 11.77 19.87 -11.18
C TYR A 359 13.29 19.72 -11.20
N GLY A 360 13.91 19.56 -12.38
CA GLY A 360 15.34 19.29 -12.48
C GLY A 360 15.73 17.87 -12.04
N VAL A 361 14.77 16.94 -12.05
CA VAL A 361 14.96 15.56 -11.57
C VAL A 361 15.08 14.60 -12.75
N ASP A 362 16.17 13.81 -12.75
CA ASP A 362 16.32 12.64 -13.61
C ASP A 362 15.91 11.37 -12.83
N VAL A 363 14.77 10.78 -13.21
CA VAL A 363 14.15 9.68 -12.48
C VAL A 363 14.89 8.37 -12.74
N ARG A 364 15.38 7.71 -11.68
CA ARG A 364 16.18 6.47 -11.78
C ARG A 364 15.44 5.18 -11.40
N ILE A 365 14.21 5.29 -10.91
CA ILE A 365 13.40 4.18 -10.41
C ILE A 365 12.14 4.09 -11.26
N GLY A 366 11.97 2.98 -11.99
CA GLY A 366 10.69 2.62 -12.57
C GLY A 366 9.73 2.18 -11.47
N TRP A 367 8.48 2.64 -11.52
CA TRP A 367 7.49 2.43 -10.46
C TRP A 367 6.17 2.09 -11.10
N ASN A 368 5.74 0.84 -10.97
CA ASN A 368 4.51 0.36 -11.58
C ASN A 368 3.93 -0.83 -10.78
N PRO A 369 3.40 -0.57 -9.57
CA PRO A 369 2.90 -1.61 -8.67
C PRO A 369 1.73 -2.41 -9.24
N ASP A 370 0.85 -1.79 -10.05
CA ASP A 370 -0.45 -2.36 -10.41
C ASP A 370 -0.60 -2.85 -11.87
N SER A 371 0.47 -2.92 -12.66
CA SER A 371 0.36 -3.52 -14.02
C SER A 371 0.15 -5.03 -13.96
N PHE A 372 -0.64 -5.55 -14.91
CA PHE A 372 -1.06 -6.95 -14.97
C PHE A 372 -0.01 -7.83 -15.69
N GLY A 373 1.22 -7.78 -15.20
CA GLY A 373 2.40 -8.47 -15.76
C GLY A 373 3.39 -7.51 -16.42
N TYR A 374 4.58 -8.04 -16.75
CA TYR A 374 5.70 -7.25 -17.25
C TYR A 374 6.51 -8.01 -18.30
N ASN A 375 6.64 -7.41 -19.49
CA ASN A 375 7.38 -8.01 -20.59
C ASN A 375 8.90 -8.11 -20.35
N TRP A 376 9.55 -9.13 -20.92
CA TRP A 376 10.97 -9.44 -20.70
C TRP A 376 11.97 -8.39 -21.23
N GLN A 377 11.56 -7.50 -22.13
CA GLN A 377 12.44 -6.45 -22.69
C GLN A 377 12.51 -5.18 -21.83
N LEU A 378 11.65 -5.06 -20.82
CA LEU A 378 11.56 -3.85 -20.02
C LEU A 378 12.88 -3.46 -19.31
N PRO A 379 13.71 -4.39 -18.77
CA PRO A 379 15.03 -4.03 -18.24
C PRO A 379 15.94 -3.32 -19.25
N GLN A 380 15.91 -3.75 -20.52
CA GLN A 380 16.67 -3.09 -21.58
C GLN A 380 16.17 -1.67 -21.82
N ILE A 381 14.86 -1.48 -21.93
CA ILE A 381 14.23 -0.17 -22.15
C ILE A 381 14.55 0.77 -20.98
N TYR A 382 14.41 0.29 -19.74
CA TYR A 382 14.75 1.05 -18.55
C TYR A 382 16.22 1.46 -18.51
N LYS A 383 17.15 0.51 -18.71
CA LYS A 383 18.58 0.83 -18.67
C LYS A 383 19.00 1.81 -19.75
N LYS A 384 18.45 1.70 -20.96
CA LYS A 384 18.69 2.67 -22.04
C LYS A 384 18.07 4.05 -21.76
N SER A 385 17.12 4.12 -20.82
CA SER A 385 16.45 5.36 -20.39
C SER A 385 17.01 5.91 -19.06
N GLY A 386 18.12 5.38 -18.56
CA GLY A 386 18.73 5.82 -17.30
C GLY A 386 17.95 5.41 -16.04
N VAL A 387 17.12 4.37 -16.14
CA VAL A 387 16.41 3.77 -15.00
C VAL A 387 17.16 2.51 -14.58
N ASP A 388 17.61 2.49 -13.32
CA ASP A 388 18.46 1.44 -12.76
C ASP A 388 17.71 0.45 -11.86
N TYR A 389 16.58 0.92 -11.31
CA TYR A 389 15.80 0.21 -10.31
C TYR A 389 14.34 0.08 -10.77
N PHE A 390 13.65 -0.96 -10.29
CA PHE A 390 12.24 -1.17 -10.59
C PHE A 390 11.46 -1.62 -9.34
N VAL A 391 10.27 -1.05 -9.13
CA VAL A 391 9.35 -1.43 -8.06
C VAL A 391 8.02 -1.87 -8.66
N THR A 392 7.56 -3.05 -8.28
CA THR A 392 6.25 -3.59 -8.68
C THR A 392 5.69 -4.59 -7.65
N GLN A 393 4.38 -4.86 -7.63
CA GLN A 393 3.74 -5.67 -6.58
C GLN A 393 2.81 -6.79 -7.09
N LYS A 394 2.03 -6.56 -8.17
CA LYS A 394 1.00 -7.51 -8.70
C LYS A 394 1.45 -8.95 -8.86
N MET A 395 2.74 -9.18 -9.12
CA MET A 395 3.31 -10.52 -9.31
C MET A 395 3.08 -11.48 -8.14
N THR A 396 2.71 -10.94 -6.97
CA THR A 396 2.36 -11.73 -5.78
C THR A 396 0.94 -12.32 -5.82
N TRP A 397 0.09 -11.95 -6.80
CA TRP A 397 -1.29 -12.44 -6.90
C TRP A 397 -1.46 -13.61 -7.88
N ASN A 398 -0.38 -14.25 -8.32
CA ASN A 398 -0.45 -15.42 -9.20
C ASN A 398 -1.30 -16.54 -8.57
N ASP A 399 -2.25 -17.09 -9.34
CA ASP A 399 -3.20 -18.11 -8.86
C ASP A 399 -2.71 -19.55 -9.02
N THR A 400 -1.78 -19.79 -9.96
CA THR A 400 -1.34 -21.13 -10.39
C THR A 400 0.10 -21.37 -9.94
N GLU A 401 1.09 -20.76 -10.60
CA GLU A 401 2.50 -20.78 -10.19
C GLU A 401 2.79 -19.54 -9.33
N LYS A 402 2.65 -19.72 -8.02
CA LYS A 402 3.09 -18.71 -7.08
C LYS A 402 4.59 -18.56 -7.20
N LEU A 403 5.05 -17.37 -7.61
CA LEU A 403 6.43 -16.99 -7.31
C LEU A 403 6.65 -17.30 -5.82
N PRO A 404 7.81 -17.87 -5.43
CA PRO A 404 8.08 -18.23 -4.04
C PRO A 404 7.63 -17.05 -3.18
N ASP A 405 6.73 -17.31 -2.21
CA ASP A 405 5.70 -16.37 -1.69
C ASP A 405 6.22 -14.97 -1.22
N TYR A 406 7.54 -14.72 -1.30
CA TYR A 406 8.28 -13.59 -0.75
C TYR A 406 9.52 -13.18 -1.57
N PHE A 407 9.49 -13.38 -2.88
CA PHE A 407 10.58 -13.00 -3.79
C PHE A 407 10.75 -11.48 -3.89
N LYS A 408 11.41 -10.85 -2.89
CA LYS A 408 11.45 -9.39 -2.77
C LYS A 408 12.52 -8.69 -3.59
N LEU A 409 13.75 -9.20 -3.64
CA LEU A 409 14.89 -8.47 -4.21
C LEU A 409 15.67 -9.35 -5.18
N PHE A 410 15.82 -8.90 -6.42
CA PHE A 410 16.49 -9.65 -7.47
C PHE A 410 16.95 -8.76 -8.62
N TRP A 411 17.94 -9.23 -9.39
CA TRP A 411 18.26 -8.62 -10.67
C TRP A 411 17.27 -9.11 -11.73
N TRP A 412 16.56 -8.21 -12.41
CA TRP A 412 15.76 -8.59 -13.58
C TRP A 412 16.56 -8.35 -14.86
N GLU A 413 16.83 -9.42 -15.60
CA GLU A 413 17.71 -9.44 -16.76
C GLU A 413 16.93 -9.70 -18.06
N SER A 414 17.03 -8.79 -19.02
CA SER A 414 16.47 -8.93 -20.37
C SER A 414 17.34 -9.82 -21.28
N PRO A 415 16.83 -10.26 -22.45
CA PRO A 415 17.57 -11.14 -23.37
C PRO A 415 18.93 -10.60 -23.83
N ASP A 416 19.12 -9.27 -23.87
CA ASP A 416 20.38 -8.62 -24.24
C ASP A 416 21.40 -8.54 -23.10
N GLY A 417 21.04 -9.01 -21.89
CA GLY A 417 21.87 -8.97 -20.69
C GLY A 417 21.77 -7.67 -19.89
N SER A 418 20.96 -6.68 -20.31
CA SER A 418 20.68 -5.50 -19.49
C SER A 418 19.94 -5.91 -18.20
N LYS A 419 20.27 -5.29 -17.07
CA LYS A 419 19.66 -5.61 -15.77
C LYS A 419 19.20 -4.38 -15.01
N VAL A 420 18.05 -4.49 -14.36
CA VAL A 420 17.57 -3.54 -13.34
C VAL A 420 17.39 -4.26 -12.01
N LEU A 421 17.75 -3.61 -10.91
CA LEU A 421 17.54 -4.18 -9.59
C LEU A 421 16.06 -3.97 -9.21
N THR A 422 15.34 -5.07 -9.03
CA THR A 422 13.90 -5.07 -8.87
C THR A 422 13.52 -5.39 -7.44
N TYR A 423 12.52 -4.67 -6.93
CA TYR A 423 11.97 -4.84 -5.60
C TYR A 423 10.46 -5.10 -5.62
N PHE A 424 10.01 -6.15 -4.93
CA PHE A 424 8.61 -6.41 -4.63
C PHE A 424 8.32 -6.02 -3.17
N PRO A 425 7.57 -4.93 -2.94
CA PRO A 425 7.12 -4.59 -1.61
C PRO A 425 6.10 -5.63 -1.13
N HIS A 426 5.75 -5.59 0.15
CA HIS A 426 4.62 -6.36 0.65
C HIS A 426 3.36 -5.92 -0.09
N ASP A 427 2.89 -4.72 0.17
CA ASP A 427 1.79 -4.11 -0.57
C ASP A 427 2.25 -2.72 -1.03
N TYR A 428 1.50 -2.09 -1.92
CA TYR A 428 1.66 -0.67 -2.23
C TYR A 428 0.69 0.21 -1.43
N ALA A 429 -0.29 -0.39 -0.75
CA ALA A 429 -1.30 0.28 0.07
C ALA A 429 -1.33 -0.22 1.53
N ASN A 430 -0.16 -0.39 2.17
CA ASN A 430 -0.12 -0.78 3.58
C ASN A 430 -0.70 0.32 4.48
N ASN A 431 -1.64 -0.05 5.35
CA ASN A 431 -2.39 0.88 6.21
C ASN A 431 -1.89 0.94 7.67
N ASN A 432 -0.74 0.35 7.97
CA ASN A 432 -0.11 0.35 9.28
C ASN A 432 1.41 0.14 9.17
N LEU A 433 2.11 0.48 10.23
CA LEU A 433 3.55 0.29 10.44
C LEU A 433 3.80 -0.66 11.61
N ASP A 434 3.03 -1.76 11.69
CA ASP A 434 3.12 -2.73 12.78
C ASP A 434 4.48 -3.50 12.74
N PRO A 435 5.27 -3.49 13.83
CA PRO A 435 6.55 -4.19 13.89
C PRO A 435 6.42 -5.70 13.74
N VAL A 436 5.29 -6.29 14.10
CA VAL A 436 5.05 -7.72 13.91
C VAL A 436 5.00 -8.05 12.41
N ARG A 437 4.21 -7.29 11.65
CA ARG A 437 4.10 -7.44 10.18
C ARG A 437 5.46 -7.25 9.52
N LEU A 438 6.14 -6.16 9.87
CA LEU A 438 7.42 -5.79 9.27
C LEU A 438 8.55 -6.78 9.62
N SER A 439 8.55 -7.30 10.84
CA SER A 439 9.53 -8.32 11.28
C SER A 439 9.29 -9.67 10.61
N ALA A 440 8.03 -10.10 10.48
CA ALA A 440 7.68 -11.32 9.75
C ALA A 440 8.11 -11.23 8.28
N ASP A 441 7.78 -10.11 7.63
CA ASP A 441 8.10 -9.88 6.23
C ASP A 441 9.62 -9.82 5.98
N LEU A 442 10.39 -9.19 6.88
CA LEU A 442 11.84 -9.20 6.83
C LEU A 442 12.43 -10.61 7.08
N ALA A 443 11.96 -11.32 8.11
CA ALA A 443 12.43 -12.67 8.42
C ALA A 443 12.27 -13.61 7.23
N GLN A 444 11.15 -13.46 6.53
CA GLN A 444 10.84 -14.23 5.35
C GLN A 444 11.64 -13.79 4.11
N ALA A 445 11.81 -12.49 3.88
CA ALA A 445 12.68 -11.97 2.82
C ALA A 445 14.11 -12.50 2.96
N ARG A 446 14.62 -12.61 4.20
CA ARG A 446 15.95 -13.16 4.50
C ARG A 446 16.12 -14.64 4.13
N LYS A 447 15.03 -15.42 4.06
CA LYS A 447 15.10 -16.82 3.59
C LYS A 447 15.46 -16.89 2.11
N LEU A 448 15.01 -15.92 1.32
CA LEU A 448 15.21 -15.88 -0.14
C LEU A 448 16.35 -14.94 -0.59
N ALA A 449 16.71 -13.97 0.26
CA ALA A 449 17.86 -13.08 0.10
C ALA A 449 18.76 -13.14 1.36
N PRO A 450 19.52 -14.22 1.56
CA PRO A 450 20.37 -14.38 2.74
C PRO A 450 21.33 -13.20 2.90
N GLY A 451 21.38 -12.67 4.12
CA GLY A 451 22.19 -11.49 4.46
C GLY A 451 21.42 -10.17 4.48
N MET A 452 20.21 -10.10 3.92
CA MET A 452 19.38 -8.89 3.86
C MET A 452 19.00 -8.35 5.24
N LYS A 453 19.50 -7.18 5.63
CA LYS A 453 19.16 -6.53 6.92
C LYS A 453 18.28 -5.31 6.76
N GLU A 454 18.03 -4.90 5.53
CA GLU A 454 17.30 -3.68 5.20
C GLU A 454 16.10 -4.05 4.33
N MET A 455 14.92 -3.56 4.66
CA MET A 455 13.69 -3.79 3.91
C MET A 455 12.95 -2.48 3.72
N MET A 456 12.36 -2.26 2.55
CA MET A 456 11.52 -1.10 2.27
C MET A 456 10.04 -1.48 2.39
N ASP A 457 9.29 -0.70 3.15
CA ASP A 457 7.84 -0.82 3.26
C ASP A 457 7.17 0.38 2.58
N LEU A 458 6.19 0.10 1.73
CA LEU A 458 5.38 1.13 1.09
C LEU A 458 4.08 1.28 1.88
N TYR A 459 3.87 2.44 2.50
CA TYR A 459 2.68 2.70 3.31
C TYR A 459 1.87 3.87 2.76
N GLY A 460 0.57 3.82 3.01
CA GLY A 460 -0.42 4.79 2.54
C GLY A 460 -1.69 4.10 2.04
N ILE A 461 -2.76 4.88 1.91
CA ILE A 461 -4.02 4.45 1.30
C ILE A 461 -3.92 4.68 -0.23
N GLY A 462 -4.42 3.71 -1.00
CA GLY A 462 -4.25 3.63 -2.45
C GLY A 462 -5.56 3.57 -3.25
N ASP A 463 -5.41 3.19 -4.52
CA ASP A 463 -6.40 3.03 -5.60
C ASP A 463 -7.17 4.31 -5.97
N HIS A 464 -7.83 4.96 -5.01
CA HIS A 464 -8.50 6.26 -5.19
C HIS A 464 -7.81 7.38 -4.37
N GLY A 465 -6.50 7.25 -4.17
CA GLY A 465 -5.68 8.17 -3.38
C GLY A 465 -5.81 8.04 -1.87
N GLY A 466 -5.64 9.15 -1.15
CA GLY A 466 -5.63 9.18 0.32
C GLY A 466 -4.22 9.28 0.90
N GLY A 467 -3.32 8.38 0.49
CA GLY A 467 -1.92 8.38 0.94
C GLY A 467 -1.78 8.09 2.44
N PRO A 468 -0.62 8.37 3.05
CA PRO A 468 -0.42 8.18 4.48
C PRO A 468 -1.34 9.05 5.34
N THR A 469 -1.83 8.50 6.45
CA THR A 469 -2.66 9.21 7.43
C THR A 469 -1.85 9.56 8.68
N ARG A 470 -2.38 10.47 9.53
CA ARG A 470 -1.77 10.78 10.83
C ARG A 470 -1.60 9.53 11.69
N ALA A 471 -2.62 8.66 11.73
CA ALA A 471 -2.57 7.44 12.53
C ALA A 471 -1.41 6.51 12.13
N ILE A 472 -1.11 6.43 10.81
CA ILE A 472 0.03 5.64 10.32
C ILE A 472 1.35 6.29 10.75
N LEU A 473 1.47 7.62 10.62
CA LEU A 473 2.68 8.35 11.01
C LEU A 473 2.91 8.35 12.52
N ASP A 474 1.86 8.47 13.33
CA ASP A 474 1.92 8.35 14.78
C ASP A 474 2.41 6.96 15.20
N GLU A 475 1.94 5.89 14.54
CA GLU A 475 2.45 4.54 14.76
C GLU A 475 3.92 4.41 14.35
N GLY A 476 4.32 4.97 13.21
CA GLY A 476 5.71 4.99 12.76
C GLY A 476 6.64 5.72 13.73
N ASP A 477 6.23 6.88 14.22
CA ASP A 477 6.97 7.68 15.19
C ASP A 477 7.05 6.98 16.56
N HIS A 478 5.97 6.32 16.99
CA HIS A 478 5.93 5.49 18.21
C HIS A 478 6.95 4.34 18.16
N TRP A 479 7.04 3.63 17.05
CA TRP A 479 8.02 2.53 16.91
C TRP A 479 9.44 3.00 16.60
N ALA A 480 9.60 4.24 16.15
CA ALA A 480 10.91 4.87 15.94
C ALA A 480 11.56 5.40 17.22
N THR A 481 10.89 5.33 18.37
CA THR A 481 11.48 5.74 19.65
C THR A 481 12.65 4.82 20.04
N GLY A 482 13.68 5.39 20.68
CA GLY A 482 14.93 4.68 20.96
C GLY A 482 14.85 3.59 22.05
N ASP A 483 13.71 3.46 22.72
CA ASP A 483 13.44 2.54 23.83
C ASP A 483 12.66 1.27 23.41
N LYS A 484 12.33 1.12 22.12
CA LYS A 484 11.67 -0.08 21.59
C LYS A 484 12.67 -1.14 21.11
N VAL A 485 12.37 -2.40 21.40
CA VAL A 485 13.11 -3.59 21.00
C VAL A 485 12.54 -4.16 19.69
N VAL A 486 12.55 -3.32 18.67
CA VAL A 486 12.14 -3.64 17.29
C VAL A 486 13.30 -3.32 16.32
N PRO A 487 13.22 -3.69 15.03
CA PRO A 487 14.15 -3.18 14.03
C PRO A 487 14.17 -1.66 13.98
N LYS A 488 15.23 -1.07 13.42
CA LYS A 488 15.30 0.39 13.28
C LYS A 488 14.25 0.88 12.28
N TYR A 489 13.38 1.79 12.71
CA TYR A 489 12.45 2.49 11.81
C TYR A 489 13.15 3.71 11.22
N GLN A 490 13.12 3.84 9.90
CA GLN A 490 13.77 4.95 9.20
C GLN A 490 12.90 5.43 8.05
N TYR A 491 12.28 6.59 8.19
CA TYR A 491 11.66 7.28 7.05
C TYR A 491 12.72 7.56 5.98
N GLY A 492 12.35 7.29 4.74
CA GLY A 492 13.29 7.35 3.63
C GLY A 492 12.61 7.38 2.28
N THR A 493 13.44 7.56 1.26
CA THR A 493 13.04 7.51 -0.15
C THR A 493 13.40 6.15 -0.71
N ALA A 494 12.71 5.67 -1.74
CA ALA A 494 13.06 4.43 -2.41
C ALA A 494 14.48 4.48 -3.00
N GLN A 495 14.90 5.65 -3.49
CA GLN A 495 16.26 5.90 -3.97
C GLN A 495 17.30 5.67 -2.88
N SER A 496 17.04 6.12 -1.65
CA SER A 496 17.95 5.92 -0.52
C SER A 496 18.11 4.43 -0.17
N PHE A 497 17.01 3.67 -0.19
CA PHE A 497 17.02 2.22 0.00
C PHE A 497 17.83 1.51 -1.08
N PHE A 498 17.54 1.75 -2.36
CA PHE A 498 18.26 1.11 -3.47
C PHE A 498 19.76 1.45 -3.46
N SER A 499 20.10 2.72 -3.19
CA SER A 499 21.49 3.18 -3.13
C SER A 499 22.29 2.56 -1.97
N ALA A 500 21.61 2.18 -0.89
CA ALA A 500 22.21 1.49 0.26
C ALA A 500 22.35 -0.01 0.01
N ILE A 501 21.29 -0.66 -0.48
CA ILE A 501 21.24 -2.12 -0.61
C ILE A 501 22.09 -2.64 -1.78
N GLU A 502 22.18 -1.90 -2.89
CA GLU A 502 22.96 -2.29 -4.07
C GLU A 502 24.45 -2.51 -3.73
N LYS A 503 25.00 -1.70 -2.82
CA LYS A 503 26.40 -1.78 -2.37
C LYS A 503 26.69 -3.01 -1.51
N GLN A 504 25.65 -3.67 -1.00
CA GLN A 504 25.75 -4.83 -0.12
C GLN A 504 25.57 -6.15 -0.88
N LEU A 505 25.21 -6.10 -2.17
CA LEU A 505 24.92 -7.29 -2.96
C LEU A 505 26.17 -8.14 -3.20
N ALA A 506 26.00 -9.45 -3.12
CA ALA A 506 27.01 -10.40 -3.54
C ALA A 506 27.23 -10.31 -5.08
N PRO A 507 28.45 -10.53 -5.58
CA PRO A 507 28.76 -10.39 -7.00
C PRO A 507 28.14 -11.51 -7.86
N SER A 508 27.80 -12.66 -7.29
CA SER A 508 27.17 -13.78 -7.98
C SER A 508 25.67 -13.81 -7.74
N SER A 509 24.90 -13.98 -8.83
CA SER A 509 23.45 -14.14 -8.78
C SER A 509 23.04 -15.37 -9.60
N PRO A 510 22.51 -16.44 -8.98
CA PRO A 510 22.06 -17.62 -9.71
C PRO A 510 20.92 -17.28 -10.66
N GLU A 511 20.93 -17.89 -11.85
CA GLU A 511 19.91 -17.68 -12.90
C GLU A 511 18.62 -18.38 -12.55
N TRP A 512 17.54 -17.60 -12.53
CA TRP A 512 16.20 -18.09 -12.30
C TRP A 512 15.23 -17.67 -13.41
N ASP A 513 14.34 -18.58 -13.70
CA ASP A 513 13.22 -18.49 -14.62
C ASP A 513 12.15 -19.53 -14.22
N TYR A 514 11.06 -19.62 -14.98
CA TYR A 514 10.00 -20.61 -14.73
C TYR A 514 10.50 -22.06 -14.73
N LYS A 515 11.51 -22.39 -15.55
CA LYS A 515 12.06 -23.75 -15.62
C LYS A 515 12.81 -24.10 -14.33
N SER A 516 13.58 -23.15 -13.81
CA SER A 516 14.30 -23.29 -12.55
C SER A 516 13.36 -23.38 -11.35
N ILE A 517 12.25 -22.62 -11.34
CA ILE A 517 11.21 -22.70 -10.30
C ILE A 517 10.55 -24.08 -10.35
N ALA A 518 10.15 -24.55 -11.53
CA ALA A 518 9.54 -25.87 -11.71
C ALA A 518 10.49 -27.02 -11.29
N ALA A 519 11.80 -26.82 -11.37
CA ALA A 519 12.81 -27.77 -10.88
C ALA A 519 13.04 -27.72 -9.35
N GLY A 520 12.34 -26.83 -8.65
CA GLY A 520 12.46 -26.60 -7.22
C GLY A 520 13.33 -25.38 -6.91
N TYR A 521 12.74 -24.42 -6.22
CA TYR A 521 13.42 -23.23 -5.73
C TYR A 521 14.60 -23.58 -4.81
N ARG A 522 15.74 -22.92 -5.01
CA ARG A 522 16.90 -22.99 -4.11
C ARG A 522 17.38 -21.58 -3.81
N PRO A 523 17.39 -21.14 -2.53
CA PRO A 523 17.89 -19.81 -2.20
C PRO A 523 19.35 -19.65 -2.66
N PRO A 524 19.77 -18.43 -3.02
CA PRO A 524 21.17 -18.14 -3.28
C PRO A 524 22.05 -18.55 -2.08
N THR A 525 23.26 -19.06 -2.35
CA THR A 525 24.21 -19.42 -1.29
C THR A 525 24.56 -18.18 -0.45
N PRO A 526 24.44 -18.22 0.89
CA PRO A 526 24.82 -17.11 1.74
C PRO A 526 26.28 -16.70 1.56
N VAL A 527 26.54 -15.40 1.48
CA VAL A 527 27.90 -14.83 1.41
C VAL A 527 28.12 -13.94 2.63
N ALA A 528 29.22 -14.16 3.36
CA ALA A 528 29.47 -13.46 4.61
C ALA A 528 29.54 -11.94 4.40
N GLY A 529 28.71 -11.20 5.13
CA GLY A 529 28.66 -9.73 5.07
C GLY A 529 28.00 -9.14 3.83
N GLN A 530 27.45 -9.98 2.94
CA GLN A 530 26.79 -9.55 1.70
C GLN A 530 25.37 -10.12 1.61
N ILE A 531 24.57 -9.55 0.71
CA ILE A 531 23.22 -9.98 0.40
C ILE A 531 23.26 -10.80 -0.88
N ALA A 532 22.98 -12.10 -0.77
CA ALA A 532 22.93 -12.98 -1.94
C ALA A 532 21.53 -12.94 -2.54
N ILE A 533 21.42 -12.45 -3.78
CA ILE A 533 20.16 -12.38 -4.54
C ILE A 533 20.28 -13.13 -5.87
N PRO A 534 19.18 -13.66 -6.41
CA PRO A 534 19.17 -14.28 -7.73
C PRO A 534 18.98 -13.26 -8.84
N ARG A 535 19.08 -13.74 -10.09
CA ARG A 535 18.72 -12.98 -11.29
C ARG A 535 17.53 -13.65 -11.98
N TRP A 536 16.44 -12.92 -12.14
CA TRP A 536 15.28 -13.33 -12.92
C TRP A 536 15.54 -13.08 -14.40
N LYS A 537 15.48 -14.13 -15.23
CA LYS A 537 15.80 -14.10 -16.65
C LYS A 537 14.63 -14.63 -17.47
N SER A 538 13.48 -13.98 -17.29
CA SER A 538 12.28 -14.21 -18.07
C SER A 538 11.37 -12.99 -18.00
N GLU A 539 10.23 -13.04 -18.67
CA GLU A 539 9.13 -12.14 -18.37
C GLU A 539 8.60 -12.37 -16.95
N MET A 540 7.96 -11.37 -16.38
CA MET A 540 7.17 -11.53 -15.16
C MET A 540 5.71 -11.71 -15.59
N TYR A 541 5.37 -12.96 -15.89
CA TYR A 541 4.09 -13.42 -16.38
C TYR A 541 3.09 -13.45 -15.22
N PHE A 542 2.08 -12.60 -15.32
CA PHE A 542 1.05 -12.50 -14.32
C PHE A 542 -0.05 -13.53 -14.61
N GLU A 543 -0.16 -14.53 -13.74
CA GLU A 543 -1.03 -15.68 -13.91
C GLU A 543 -2.47 -15.42 -13.46
N TYR A 544 -2.86 -14.15 -13.41
CA TYR A 544 -4.21 -13.72 -13.07
C TYR A 544 -4.70 -12.70 -14.08
N HIS A 545 -5.98 -12.32 -13.99
CA HIS A 545 -6.60 -11.31 -14.86
C HIS A 545 -6.43 -11.50 -16.39
N ARG A 546 -6.15 -12.70 -16.90
CA ARG A 546 -5.82 -12.93 -18.34
C ARG A 546 -6.88 -12.44 -19.35
N GLY A 547 -8.13 -12.25 -18.92
CA GLY A 547 -9.20 -11.66 -19.74
C GLY A 547 -8.91 -10.23 -20.21
N VAL A 548 -7.99 -9.52 -19.54
CA VAL A 548 -7.57 -8.16 -19.92
C VAL A 548 -6.91 -8.10 -21.29
N MET A 549 -6.40 -9.21 -21.79
CA MET A 549 -5.77 -9.28 -23.11
C MET A 549 -6.76 -9.14 -24.27
N THR A 550 -8.06 -9.41 -24.05
CA THR A 550 -9.08 -9.45 -25.12
C THR A 550 -10.25 -8.49 -24.94
N THR A 551 -10.61 -8.15 -23.69
CA THR A 551 -11.68 -7.18 -23.43
C THR A 551 -11.37 -5.81 -24.03
N GLN A 552 -12.39 -5.00 -24.35
CA GLN A 552 -12.23 -3.68 -24.98
C GLN A 552 -11.35 -3.70 -26.24
N ALA A 553 -11.58 -4.66 -27.13
CA ALA A 553 -10.79 -4.85 -28.36
C ALA A 553 -10.70 -3.60 -29.25
N ASN A 554 -11.74 -2.76 -29.29
CA ASN A 554 -11.70 -1.50 -30.04
C ASN A 554 -10.71 -0.50 -29.43
N HIS A 555 -10.66 -0.38 -28.10
CA HIS A 555 -9.67 0.46 -27.41
C HIS A 555 -8.25 0.00 -27.73
N LYS A 556 -7.99 -1.31 -27.63
CA LYS A 556 -6.69 -1.92 -27.94
C LYS A 556 -6.28 -1.72 -29.40
N ARG A 557 -7.25 -1.82 -30.34
CA ARG A 557 -7.02 -1.49 -31.75
C ARG A 557 -6.64 -0.02 -31.92
N ASN A 558 -7.40 0.89 -31.34
CA ASN A 558 -7.11 2.32 -31.42
C ASN A 558 -5.74 2.67 -30.83
N MET A 559 -5.35 2.03 -29.73
CA MET A 559 -4.02 2.19 -29.13
C MET A 559 -2.92 1.83 -30.14
N ARG A 560 -3.07 0.70 -30.84
CA ARG A 560 -2.11 0.25 -31.85
C ARG A 560 -2.11 1.13 -33.09
N GLU A 561 -3.28 1.44 -33.63
CA GLU A 561 -3.41 2.28 -34.82
C GLU A 561 -2.87 3.70 -34.56
N SER A 562 -3.11 4.25 -33.37
CA SER A 562 -2.63 5.57 -32.99
C SER A 562 -1.12 5.64 -32.89
N SER A 563 -0.45 4.62 -32.32
CA SER A 563 1.01 4.60 -32.30
C SER A 563 1.59 4.49 -33.71
N GLU A 564 0.99 3.70 -34.59
CA GLU A 564 1.38 3.61 -36.00
C GLU A 564 1.17 4.93 -36.76
N TRP A 565 0.05 5.62 -36.56
CA TRP A 565 -0.23 6.91 -37.19
C TRP A 565 0.77 7.98 -36.76
N VAL A 566 1.03 8.12 -35.46
CA VAL A 566 1.99 9.10 -34.96
C VAL A 566 3.39 8.80 -35.48
N LEU A 567 3.83 7.53 -35.47
CA LEU A 567 5.14 7.18 -36.01
C LEU A 567 5.29 7.46 -37.50
N ASN A 568 4.24 7.27 -38.29
CA ASN A 568 4.28 7.63 -39.71
C ASN A 568 4.31 9.15 -39.89
N ALA A 569 3.51 9.90 -39.12
CA ALA A 569 3.54 11.36 -39.13
C ALA A 569 4.93 11.90 -38.76
N GLU A 570 5.58 11.35 -37.73
CA GLU A 570 6.95 11.72 -37.34
C GLU A 570 7.97 11.46 -38.45
N LYS A 571 7.89 10.32 -39.14
CA LYS A 571 8.78 9.99 -40.27
C LYS A 571 8.61 11.01 -41.40
N PHE A 572 7.38 11.27 -41.83
CA PHE A 572 7.14 12.24 -42.90
C PHE A 572 7.52 13.66 -42.49
N ALA A 573 7.18 14.07 -41.27
CA ALA A 573 7.55 15.37 -40.73
C ALA A 573 9.06 15.54 -40.61
N SER A 574 9.80 14.48 -40.28
CA SER A 574 11.27 14.50 -40.25
C SER A 574 11.86 14.72 -41.64
N LEU A 575 11.30 14.08 -42.68
CA LEU A 575 11.71 14.29 -44.07
C LEU A 575 11.42 15.72 -44.53
N ALA A 576 10.22 16.23 -44.23
CA ALA A 576 9.86 17.62 -44.54
C ALA A 576 10.72 18.63 -43.79
N TRP A 577 11.10 18.33 -42.55
CA TRP A 577 12.03 19.15 -41.75
C TRP A 577 13.42 19.23 -42.39
N LEU A 578 13.93 18.12 -42.92
CA LEU A 578 15.18 18.11 -43.68
C LEU A 578 15.11 18.95 -44.96
N ASP A 579 13.91 19.13 -45.52
CA ASP A 579 13.64 20.02 -46.67
C ASP A 579 13.31 21.48 -46.25
N GLY A 580 13.55 21.82 -44.98
CA GLY A 580 13.42 23.19 -44.47
C GLY A 580 12.04 23.56 -43.94
N LYS A 581 11.10 22.62 -43.78
CA LYS A 581 9.87 22.86 -43.01
C LYS A 581 10.15 22.86 -41.51
N GLU A 582 9.25 23.45 -40.73
CA GLU A 582 9.29 23.33 -39.27
C GLU A 582 8.80 21.94 -38.85
N TYR A 583 9.45 21.34 -37.85
CA TYR A 583 9.01 20.06 -37.29
C TYR A 583 7.88 20.31 -36.27
N PRO A 584 6.69 19.68 -36.42
CA PRO A 584 5.51 19.92 -35.59
C PRO A 584 5.63 19.22 -34.21
N SER A 585 6.65 19.62 -33.45
CA SER A 585 7.03 18.98 -32.19
C SER A 585 5.93 19.06 -31.12
N GLY A 586 5.20 20.18 -31.06
CA GLY A 586 4.13 20.39 -30.09
C GLY A 586 2.97 19.42 -30.30
N GLU A 587 2.43 19.39 -31.52
CA GLU A 587 1.30 18.55 -31.91
C GLU A 587 1.62 17.06 -31.77
N LEU A 588 2.83 16.65 -32.15
CA LEU A 588 3.29 15.26 -31.99
C LEU A 588 3.47 14.89 -30.51
N THR A 589 3.98 15.81 -29.69
CA THR A 589 4.11 15.59 -28.24
C THR A 589 2.74 15.42 -27.59
N GLU A 590 1.77 16.28 -27.94
CA GLU A 590 0.40 16.20 -27.44
C GLU A 590 -0.32 14.92 -27.93
N ALA A 591 -0.05 14.47 -29.15
CA ALA A 591 -0.55 13.19 -29.64
C ALA A 591 0.00 12.02 -28.83
N TRP A 592 1.31 12.02 -28.55
CA TRP A 592 1.91 10.98 -27.72
C TRP A 592 1.41 11.00 -26.28
N LYS A 593 1.24 12.18 -25.65
CA LYS A 593 0.66 12.28 -24.30
C LYS A 593 -0.73 11.64 -24.22
N LYS A 594 -1.57 11.86 -25.23
CA LYS A 594 -2.90 11.22 -25.34
C LYS A 594 -2.79 9.70 -25.47
N ILE A 595 -1.87 9.22 -26.30
CA ILE A 595 -1.64 7.78 -26.46
C ILE A 595 -1.18 7.17 -25.14
N THR A 596 -0.14 7.74 -24.50
CA THR A 596 0.45 7.18 -23.29
C THR A 596 -0.45 7.32 -22.07
N PHE A 597 -1.29 8.36 -21.99
CA PHE A 597 -2.34 8.45 -20.97
C PHE A 597 -3.34 7.29 -21.10
N ASN A 598 -3.81 7.01 -22.31
CA ASN A 598 -4.76 5.94 -22.58
C ASN A 598 -4.13 4.53 -22.55
N GLN A 599 -2.83 4.44 -22.28
CA GLN A 599 -2.10 3.22 -21.97
C GLN A 599 -2.03 2.92 -20.47
N PHE A 600 -2.61 3.78 -19.61
CA PHE A 600 -2.77 3.52 -18.18
C PHE A 600 -3.29 2.09 -17.93
N HIS A 601 -2.78 1.40 -16.91
CA HIS A 601 -2.93 -0.05 -16.80
C HIS A 601 -4.40 -0.51 -16.82
N ASP A 602 -5.34 0.18 -16.17
CA ASP A 602 -6.78 -0.17 -16.24
C ASP A 602 -7.45 0.17 -17.57
N LEU A 603 -7.08 1.31 -18.18
CA LEU A 603 -7.59 1.72 -19.49
C LEU A 603 -7.16 0.73 -20.57
N ALA A 604 -5.86 0.41 -20.62
CA ALA A 604 -5.30 -0.55 -21.55
C ALA A 604 -5.86 -1.96 -21.30
N ALA A 605 -5.95 -2.38 -20.04
CA ALA A 605 -6.56 -3.66 -19.65
C ALA A 605 -8.01 -3.77 -20.08
N GLY A 606 -8.75 -2.67 -20.08
CA GLY A 606 -10.17 -2.68 -20.37
C GLY A 606 -11.01 -3.12 -19.17
N SER A 607 -10.59 -2.72 -17.95
CA SER A 607 -11.18 -3.05 -16.64
C SER A 607 -12.03 -1.95 -16.01
N GLY A 608 -12.10 -0.75 -16.58
CA GLY A 608 -12.90 0.37 -16.05
C GLY A 608 -14.32 0.53 -16.63
N ILE A 609 -15.01 1.61 -16.23
CA ILE A 609 -16.41 1.89 -16.59
C ILE A 609 -16.59 2.51 -17.99
N ALA A 610 -17.79 2.45 -18.57
CA ALA A 610 -18.02 2.84 -19.97
C ALA A 610 -17.64 4.29 -20.34
N VAL A 611 -17.66 5.24 -19.38
CA VAL A 611 -17.35 6.65 -19.66
C VAL A 611 -15.90 6.85 -20.06
N ILE A 612 -14.96 6.14 -19.43
CA ILE A 612 -13.51 6.35 -19.67
C ILE A 612 -13.12 5.94 -21.09
N TYR A 613 -13.74 4.89 -21.66
CA TYR A 613 -13.47 4.50 -23.05
C TYR A 613 -14.07 5.46 -24.07
N LYS A 614 -15.16 6.14 -23.73
CA LYS A 614 -15.71 7.21 -24.60
C LYS A 614 -14.78 8.41 -24.62
N GLU A 615 -14.13 8.72 -23.50
CA GLU A 615 -13.11 9.76 -23.42
C GLU A 615 -11.85 9.36 -24.20
N ALA A 616 -11.34 8.14 -23.99
CA ALA A 616 -10.22 7.60 -24.74
C ALA A 616 -10.47 7.62 -26.26
N GLN A 617 -11.68 7.25 -26.72
CA GLN A 617 -12.03 7.32 -28.14
C GLN A 617 -11.92 8.75 -28.70
N ARG A 618 -12.34 9.76 -27.94
CA ARG A 618 -12.22 11.17 -28.37
C ARG A 618 -10.76 11.59 -28.49
N ASP A 619 -9.89 11.10 -27.62
CA ASP A 619 -8.46 11.35 -27.71
C ASP A 619 -7.86 10.70 -28.96
N TYR A 620 -8.19 9.43 -29.22
CA TYR A 620 -7.73 8.74 -30.43
C TYR A 620 -8.23 9.42 -31.72
N ASP A 621 -9.47 9.92 -31.74
CA ASP A 621 -10.01 10.68 -32.88
C ASP A 621 -9.26 12.02 -33.10
N GLN A 622 -8.75 12.63 -32.03
CA GLN A 622 -7.90 13.82 -32.13
C GLN A 622 -6.50 13.47 -32.62
N VAL A 623 -5.90 12.41 -32.10
CA VAL A 623 -4.59 11.89 -32.55
C VAL A 623 -4.63 11.61 -34.04
N ARG A 624 -5.65 10.87 -34.50
CA ARG A 624 -5.82 10.54 -35.91
C ARG A 624 -5.86 11.79 -36.78
N ARG A 625 -6.74 12.76 -36.48
CA ARG A 625 -6.84 14.00 -37.25
C ARG A 625 -5.53 14.77 -37.31
N ALA A 626 -4.86 14.95 -36.17
CA ALA A 626 -3.58 15.64 -36.12
C ALA A 626 -2.52 14.94 -36.99
N THR A 627 -2.43 13.61 -36.91
CA THR A 627 -1.46 12.84 -37.69
C THR A 627 -1.76 12.80 -39.19
N GLU A 628 -3.05 12.79 -39.59
CA GLU A 628 -3.46 12.91 -40.98
C GLU A 628 -3.06 14.27 -41.57
N GLU A 629 -3.31 15.36 -40.83
CA GLU A 629 -2.93 16.72 -41.22
C GLU A 629 -1.41 16.89 -41.33
N ILE A 630 -0.65 16.44 -40.32
CA ILE A 630 0.81 16.48 -40.32
C ILE A 630 1.38 15.67 -41.49
N SER A 631 0.88 14.43 -41.68
CA SER A 631 1.37 13.56 -42.74
C SER A 631 1.07 14.16 -44.12
N ALA A 632 -0.14 14.66 -44.35
CA ALA A 632 -0.51 15.26 -45.63
C ALA A 632 0.32 16.52 -45.94
N ALA A 633 0.50 17.41 -44.95
CA ALA A 633 1.33 18.60 -45.10
C ALA A 633 2.80 18.26 -45.38
N SER A 634 3.33 17.25 -44.68
CA SER A 634 4.72 16.81 -44.84
C SER A 634 4.98 16.14 -46.17
N ILE A 635 4.09 15.23 -46.59
CA ILE A 635 4.16 14.57 -47.91
C ILE A 635 4.09 15.61 -49.03
N LYS A 636 3.20 16.60 -48.92
CA LYS A 636 3.12 17.70 -49.90
C LYS A 636 4.38 18.56 -49.95
N ALA A 637 5.11 18.67 -48.84
CA ALA A 637 6.35 19.45 -48.81
C ALA A 637 7.51 18.72 -49.51
N VAL A 638 7.58 17.39 -49.40
CA VAL A 638 8.69 16.58 -49.95
C VAL A 638 8.40 16.00 -51.34
N ALA A 639 7.16 16.10 -51.82
CA ALA A 639 6.74 15.71 -53.16
C ALA A 639 6.94 16.87 -54.14
#